data_AF-A0A6P7NC71-F1
#
_entry.id   AF-A0A6P7NC71-F1
#
_cell.length_a   1.000
_cell.length_b   1.000
_cell.length_c   1.000
_cell.angle_alpha   90.00
_cell.angle_beta   90.00
_cell.angle_gamma   90.00
#
_symmetry.space_group_name_H-M   'P 1'
#
loop_
_entity.id
_entity.type
_entity.pdbx_description
1 polymer ?
#
loop_
_entity_poly.entity_id
_entity_poly.type
_entity_poly.pdbx_seq_one_letter_code
_entity_poly.pdbx_strand_id
1 'polypeptide(L)'
;MSLSEPPSREDREEEEGGRREDAPLVALAPDVSLPEEQPSASVTVSDSPAFHCLNELLSLGKISQIKAAKMKASYKLLHDTLKSTQDSEIQLLREAKRCRAELEKLRAEVAKTEEQSTSEQPESEVNKLRQELLQAYNELKAAEDREYKAQLRLKCLWEEKHYLEKENETEPEPAELENRARFLHEKYGDLKKEVTQRQLEVRRLTEDVAAHEMQILKEQKELEQQKEIIKLKEAEKAQLISIPDQILKMIERKSSNRDAAMKKIEALCMEISEVKQQVKEVEERNHSLRMKREEAIKDVEGLRAQVEVSQKEVRQLVKEQEVNREQEAELTGNRGILEMKLKNIMFDRKHLYESQCIQLREKNRQMQALKRMEHALTMATEQLDFTQSVYNDLEAKLDAVPKREASIQQRMELQKEVDALKVSFEKQKLASEKESQKKQQFGIIQELLKESDRLRKELHNLRCLTQIKVEERGKKHRELLRAEQMNQHIQHELREKDLIIMDHNKLNTTLHCRISQYTKLCNMIMEEKNKYIKLKQIASQTITELMEQDKVLENEMEIQRTILISKDRSLTKSRMKLSNSSRMKEKLHNDVCQVAWQHRQISQLYDDNKLELTKLTQMIDLQEKALIELNKGHETATQRRNFLGVQLLEQEEVLFNYHEKVNIQEAAIAKGNMALEQLEKEINDLQLAITEEKRQIDVKKKQVPIKRKLEGEVTMLQIELSEARDKTLEGLDRTVDYKELKGKDPSTLQLVKKIEQLEVNLAERERQLLEKELLLDQVTRLLKPLSEQAENCQQDRLSLAKKLNQLRIDINDTNQRLMAVSAELSVKQAVALSQQQEIKEKELQMDRCQRRLEEGRSPCPEIEEEWRRMLRDKKRRQRDKEDRERLAEEDEWNQLPNGQYTTAETRPNAYMPPSDSLPLAKPYGAQAPFKPSQPGANMRHIRKPTLKALEI
;
A
#
# COMPACT_ATOMS: atom_id res chain seq x y z
N MET A 1 -46.46 37.14 -82.50
CA MET A 1 -45.65 35.90 -82.49
C MET A 1 -46.47 34.89 -81.69
N SER A 2 -47.03 33.85 -82.32
CA SER A 2 -46.36 32.62 -82.77
C SER A 2 -46.05 31.71 -81.57
N LEU A 3 -46.56 30.48 -81.43
CA LEU A 3 -47.48 29.61 -82.21
C LEU A 3 -48.26 28.77 -81.13
N SER A 4 -49.54 28.40 -81.19
CA SER A 4 -50.42 27.95 -82.29
C SER A 4 -50.05 26.59 -82.88
N GLU A 5 -50.73 25.50 -82.47
CA GLU A 5 -51.72 24.78 -83.31
C GLU A 5 -52.29 23.51 -82.61
N PRO A 6 -53.43 22.91 -83.10
CA PRO A 6 -54.36 22.12 -82.27
C PRO A 6 -54.60 20.67 -82.77
N PRO A 7 -55.47 19.87 -82.11
CA PRO A 7 -56.04 18.65 -82.69
C PRO A 7 -57.26 18.93 -83.60
N SER A 8 -57.54 18.03 -84.55
CA SER A 8 -58.73 18.10 -85.42
C SER A 8 -59.17 16.73 -85.96
N ARG A 9 -60.47 16.53 -86.13
CA ARG A 9 -61.10 15.42 -86.88
C ARG A 9 -62.53 15.83 -87.33
N GLU A 10 -63.13 15.05 -88.22
CA GLU A 10 -64.52 15.14 -88.72
C GLU A 10 -64.78 16.20 -89.83
N ASP A 11 -64.40 15.82 -91.06
CA ASP A 11 -65.27 15.42 -92.19
C ASP A 11 -66.51 16.27 -92.63
N ARG A 12 -66.83 16.13 -93.93
CA ARG A 12 -68.09 16.47 -94.68
C ARG A 12 -68.18 17.91 -95.26
N GLU A 13 -68.25 18.09 -96.59
CA GLU A 13 -69.38 17.86 -97.56
C GLU A 13 -70.47 18.95 -97.45
N GLU A 14 -71.06 19.53 -98.51
CA GLU A 14 -70.69 19.67 -99.94
C GLU A 14 -71.60 20.78 -100.58
N GLU A 15 -71.72 20.85 -101.92
CA GLU A 15 -72.77 21.58 -102.70
C GLU A 15 -72.82 23.14 -102.67
N GLU A 16 -73.40 23.83 -103.67
CA GLU A 16 -73.29 23.67 -105.13
C GLU A 16 -73.79 24.95 -105.88
N GLY A 17 -73.48 25.06 -107.18
CA GLY A 17 -74.27 25.84 -108.15
C GLY A 17 -73.98 27.35 -108.30
N GLY A 18 -74.04 27.94 -109.50
CA GLY A 18 -74.09 27.32 -110.83
C GLY A 18 -74.77 28.15 -111.93
N ARG A 19 -74.10 28.25 -113.10
CA ARG A 19 -74.65 28.76 -114.39
C ARG A 19 -74.94 30.28 -114.42
N ARG A 20 -75.09 30.95 -115.58
CA ARG A 20 -75.33 30.42 -116.93
C ARG A 20 -74.70 31.23 -118.07
N GLU A 21 -74.50 30.51 -119.17
CA GLU A 21 -74.25 30.89 -120.56
C GLU A 21 -74.60 32.34 -120.99
N ASP A 22 -73.70 32.99 -121.75
CA ASP A 22 -74.04 33.57 -123.07
C ASP A 22 -72.79 33.76 -123.95
N ALA A 23 -72.95 33.62 -125.28
CA ALA A 23 -71.89 33.72 -126.29
C ALA A 23 -72.49 33.81 -127.72
N PRO A 24 -71.71 34.11 -128.79
CA PRO A 24 -70.43 34.82 -128.88
C PRO A 24 -70.58 36.13 -129.71
N LEU A 25 -69.50 36.83 -130.06
CA LEU A 25 -69.34 37.43 -131.41
C LEU A 25 -67.93 37.96 -131.71
N VAL A 26 -67.18 37.16 -132.48
CA VAL A 26 -66.20 37.52 -133.54
C VAL A 26 -65.29 38.75 -133.35
N ALA A 27 -64.00 38.46 -133.23
CA ALA A 27 -62.94 39.17 -133.97
C ALA A 27 -62.00 38.15 -134.65
N LEU A 28 -62.27 37.84 -135.92
CA LEU A 28 -61.25 37.36 -136.87
C LEU A 28 -60.34 38.55 -137.23
N ALA A 29 -59.10 38.42 -137.70
CA ALA A 29 -58.45 37.38 -138.51
C ALA A 29 -56.91 37.37 -138.21
N PRO A 30 -56.04 36.53 -138.82
CA PRO A 30 -56.31 35.57 -139.88
C PRO A 30 -55.88 34.12 -139.59
N ASP A 31 -56.80 33.20 -139.90
CA ASP A 31 -56.43 31.97 -140.61
C ASP A 31 -56.38 32.28 -142.12
N VAL A 32 -55.95 31.33 -142.96
CA VAL A 32 -55.67 31.48 -144.41
C VAL A 32 -54.35 32.25 -144.66
N SER A 33 -53.26 31.67 -145.15
CA SER A 33 -53.08 30.78 -146.32
C SER A 33 -53.46 31.39 -147.68
N LEU A 34 -53.48 32.73 -147.76
CA LEU A 34 -53.45 33.43 -149.05
C LEU A 34 -52.02 33.50 -149.60
N PRO A 35 -51.84 33.38 -150.92
CA PRO A 35 -50.59 33.73 -151.55
C PRO A 35 -50.48 35.26 -151.65
N GLU A 36 -49.53 35.85 -150.93
CA GLU A 36 -48.67 36.86 -151.55
C GLU A 36 -47.57 36.05 -152.23
N GLU A 37 -47.79 35.63 -153.48
CA GLU A 37 -47.53 36.45 -154.66
C GLU A 37 -46.12 37.01 -154.67
N GLN A 38 -45.41 36.53 -155.69
CA GLN A 38 -44.14 37.03 -156.15
C GLN A 38 -44.14 38.58 -156.20
N PRO A 39 -43.25 39.25 -155.47
CA PRO A 39 -42.43 40.26 -156.13
C PRO A 39 -41.56 39.48 -157.13
N SER A 40 -42.07 39.24 -158.34
CA SER A 40 -41.28 38.70 -159.46
C SER A 40 -40.37 39.79 -160.01
N ALA A 41 -39.53 40.32 -159.12
CA ALA A 41 -38.46 41.29 -159.34
C ALA A 41 -37.26 40.66 -160.09
N SER A 42 -37.56 39.82 -161.09
CA SER A 42 -36.97 39.92 -162.41
C SER A 42 -37.62 41.02 -163.26
N VAL A 43 -38.55 41.82 -162.70
CA VAL A 43 -38.65 43.27 -163.00
C VAL A 43 -37.23 43.83 -162.97
N THR A 44 -36.65 44.01 -164.15
CA THR A 44 -35.33 44.62 -164.25
C THR A 44 -35.44 46.03 -163.69
N VAL A 45 -34.47 46.47 -162.89
CA VAL A 45 -34.56 47.73 -162.11
C VAL A 45 -34.86 48.97 -162.98
N SER A 46 -34.65 48.85 -164.29
CA SER A 46 -35.22 49.64 -165.40
C SER A 46 -36.62 50.22 -165.17
N ASP A 47 -37.53 49.43 -164.57
CA ASP A 47 -38.98 49.69 -164.60
C ASP A 47 -39.56 50.10 -163.23
N SER A 48 -38.69 50.44 -162.26
CA SER A 48 -39.15 50.90 -160.93
C SER A 48 -39.80 52.29 -161.01
N PRO A 49 -40.73 52.66 -160.10
CA PRO A 49 -41.32 54.00 -160.07
C PRO A 49 -40.27 55.11 -159.99
N ALA A 50 -39.17 54.89 -159.25
CA ALA A 50 -38.04 55.83 -159.20
C ALA A 50 -37.34 55.97 -160.56
N PHE A 51 -37.20 54.89 -161.34
CA PHE A 51 -36.68 54.94 -162.70
C PHE A 51 -37.63 55.65 -163.68
N HIS A 52 -38.95 55.57 -163.48
CA HIS A 52 -39.96 56.31 -164.23
C HIS A 52 -39.92 57.81 -163.91
N CYS A 53 -39.93 58.22 -162.63
CA CYS A 53 -39.77 59.63 -162.26
C CYS A 53 -38.44 60.22 -162.78
N LEU A 54 -37.35 59.43 -162.77
CA LEU A 54 -36.06 59.83 -163.37
C LEU A 54 -36.05 59.85 -164.91
N ASN A 55 -37.03 59.24 -165.58
CA ASN A 55 -37.28 59.41 -167.02
C ASN A 55 -38.13 60.65 -167.29
N GLU A 56 -39.19 60.90 -166.51
CA GLU A 56 -40.07 62.07 -166.67
C GLU A 56 -39.33 63.39 -166.42
N LEU A 57 -38.47 63.45 -165.40
CA LEU A 57 -37.62 64.62 -165.16
C LEU A 57 -36.57 64.83 -166.27
N LEU A 58 -36.29 63.81 -167.08
CA LEU A 58 -35.44 63.85 -168.26
C LEU A 58 -36.23 64.35 -169.49
N SER A 59 -37.45 63.84 -169.72
CA SER A 59 -38.32 64.29 -170.83
C SER A 59 -38.85 65.71 -170.63
N LEU A 60 -39.04 66.14 -169.38
CA LEU A 60 -39.32 67.54 -169.01
C LEU A 60 -38.08 68.45 -169.09
N GLY A 61 -36.92 67.95 -169.55
CA GLY A 61 -35.69 68.73 -169.76
C GLY A 61 -35.01 69.25 -168.48
N LYS A 62 -35.52 68.93 -167.29
CA LYS A 62 -35.05 69.46 -166.01
C LYS A 62 -33.72 68.85 -165.53
N ILE A 63 -33.30 67.73 -166.10
CA ILE A 63 -32.04 67.05 -165.77
C ILE A 63 -31.32 66.60 -167.04
N SER A 64 -30.01 66.85 -167.12
CA SER A 64 -29.19 66.32 -168.21
C SER A 64 -29.03 64.79 -168.13
N GLN A 65 -28.96 64.16 -169.29
CA GLN A 65 -28.97 62.70 -169.49
C GLN A 65 -27.89 61.98 -168.67
N ILE A 66 -26.71 62.60 -168.54
CA ILE A 66 -25.57 62.11 -167.72
C ILE A 66 -25.93 62.01 -166.22
N LYS A 67 -26.70 62.97 -165.70
CA LYS A 67 -27.02 63.05 -164.27
C LYS A 67 -28.15 62.08 -163.89
N ALA A 68 -29.12 61.87 -164.78
CA ALA A 68 -30.13 60.81 -164.62
C ALA A 68 -29.50 59.40 -164.63
N ALA A 69 -28.53 59.14 -165.52
CA ALA A 69 -27.81 57.87 -165.58
C ALA A 69 -27.09 57.51 -164.25
N LYS A 70 -26.49 58.49 -163.56
CA LYS A 70 -25.85 58.27 -162.25
C LYS A 70 -26.85 57.87 -161.16
N MET A 71 -27.99 58.55 -161.05
CA MET A 71 -29.02 58.20 -160.04
C MET A 71 -29.67 56.84 -160.30
N LYS A 72 -29.81 56.46 -161.59
CA LYS A 72 -30.24 55.13 -162.00
C LYS A 72 -29.24 54.03 -161.62
N ALA A 73 -27.93 54.32 -161.58
CA ALA A 73 -26.93 53.38 -161.10
C ALA A 73 -26.97 53.18 -159.57
N SER A 74 -27.12 54.25 -158.79
CA SER A 74 -27.15 54.15 -157.31
C SER A 74 -28.37 53.40 -156.78
N TYR A 75 -29.54 53.48 -157.45
CA TYR A 75 -30.74 52.75 -157.02
C TYR A 75 -30.61 51.22 -157.21
N LYS A 76 -29.84 50.77 -158.20
CA LYS A 76 -29.57 49.32 -158.42
C LYS A 76 -28.81 48.71 -157.24
N LEU A 77 -27.69 49.33 -156.86
CA LEU A 77 -26.80 48.85 -155.80
C LEU A 77 -27.52 48.56 -154.47
N LEU A 78 -28.50 49.41 -154.10
CA LEU A 78 -29.23 49.28 -152.84
C LEU A 78 -30.29 48.16 -152.87
N HIS A 79 -30.85 47.86 -154.06
CA HIS A 79 -31.73 46.72 -154.25
C HIS A 79 -30.97 45.39 -154.14
N ASP A 80 -29.78 45.32 -154.74
CA ASP A 80 -28.92 44.13 -154.70
C ASP A 80 -28.52 43.75 -153.26
N THR A 81 -28.23 44.75 -152.41
CA THR A 81 -27.91 44.50 -150.99
C THR A 81 -29.07 43.90 -150.18
N LEU A 82 -30.31 44.37 -150.39
CA LEU A 82 -31.49 43.87 -149.67
C LEU A 82 -31.77 42.38 -149.96
N LYS A 83 -31.49 41.96 -151.20
CA LYS A 83 -31.69 40.58 -151.65
C LYS A 83 -30.75 39.61 -150.93
N SER A 84 -29.48 39.99 -150.78
CA SER A 84 -28.47 39.18 -150.08
C SER A 84 -28.80 38.89 -148.62
N THR A 85 -29.46 39.83 -147.93
CA THR A 85 -29.92 39.60 -146.54
C THR A 85 -31.06 38.59 -146.46
N GLN A 86 -32.03 38.63 -147.38
CA GLN A 86 -33.16 37.68 -147.40
C GLN A 86 -32.70 36.25 -147.71
N ASP A 87 -31.73 36.07 -148.62
CA ASP A 87 -31.16 34.74 -148.92
C ASP A 87 -30.48 34.09 -147.70
N SER A 88 -29.87 34.90 -146.81
CA SER A 88 -29.21 34.41 -145.59
C SER A 88 -30.21 33.93 -144.51
N GLU A 89 -31.33 34.64 -144.34
CA GLU A 89 -32.42 34.25 -143.42
C GLU A 89 -33.06 32.93 -143.85
N ILE A 90 -33.23 32.74 -145.15
CA ILE A 90 -33.75 31.50 -145.76
C ILE A 90 -32.79 30.31 -145.55
N GLN A 91 -31.47 30.51 -145.43
CA GLN A 91 -30.53 29.44 -145.06
C GLN A 91 -30.74 28.98 -143.62
N LEU A 92 -30.75 29.90 -142.65
CA LEU A 92 -30.94 29.58 -141.23
C LEU A 92 -32.26 28.84 -140.97
N LEU A 93 -33.34 29.25 -141.65
CA LEU A 93 -34.65 28.58 -141.60
C LEU A 93 -34.66 27.16 -142.20
N ARG A 94 -33.69 26.79 -143.05
CA ARG A 94 -33.53 25.42 -143.55
C ARG A 94 -32.74 24.54 -142.57
N GLU A 95 -31.78 25.11 -141.87
CA GLU A 95 -30.97 24.40 -140.87
C GLU A 95 -31.81 24.06 -139.63
N ALA A 96 -32.59 25.01 -139.10
CA ALA A 96 -33.53 24.77 -138.01
C ALA A 96 -34.55 23.65 -138.32
N LYS A 97 -34.94 23.50 -139.60
CA LYS A 97 -35.83 22.41 -140.06
C LYS A 97 -35.14 21.06 -140.16
N ARG A 98 -33.83 21.00 -140.46
CA ARG A 98 -33.05 19.74 -140.38
C ARG A 98 -32.93 19.24 -138.95
N CYS A 99 -32.56 20.10 -138.01
CA CYS A 99 -32.37 19.70 -136.61
C CYS A 99 -33.68 19.18 -135.96
N ARG A 100 -34.85 19.71 -136.34
CA ARG A 100 -36.15 19.13 -135.94
C ARG A 100 -36.37 17.72 -136.48
N ALA A 101 -36.09 17.48 -137.77
CA ALA A 101 -36.24 16.16 -138.39
C ALA A 101 -35.29 15.10 -137.82
N GLU A 102 -34.10 15.50 -137.35
CA GLU A 102 -33.15 14.60 -136.66
C GLU A 102 -33.62 14.27 -135.24
N LEU A 103 -34.14 15.25 -134.49
CA LEU A 103 -34.77 15.02 -133.18
C LEU A 103 -36.00 14.11 -133.26
N GLU A 104 -36.82 14.23 -134.31
CA GLU A 104 -37.99 13.36 -134.52
C GLU A 104 -37.58 11.92 -134.85
N LYS A 105 -36.49 11.70 -135.59
CA LYS A 105 -35.91 10.36 -135.80
C LYS A 105 -35.41 9.74 -134.50
N LEU A 106 -34.60 10.45 -133.73
CA LEU A 106 -34.04 9.94 -132.47
C LEU A 106 -35.15 9.60 -131.45
N ARG A 107 -36.23 10.39 -131.41
CA ARG A 107 -37.42 10.09 -130.59
C ARG A 107 -38.15 8.80 -131.04
N ALA A 108 -38.19 8.51 -132.34
CA ALA A 108 -38.77 7.28 -132.87
C ALA A 108 -37.88 6.03 -132.65
N GLU A 109 -36.59 6.21 -132.42
CA GLU A 109 -35.65 5.13 -132.06
C GLU A 109 -35.72 4.80 -130.57
N VAL A 110 -35.75 5.81 -129.68
CA VAL A 110 -35.96 5.63 -128.23
C VAL A 110 -37.26 4.88 -127.93
N ALA A 111 -38.35 5.22 -128.64
CA ALA A 111 -39.65 4.58 -128.49
C ALA A 111 -39.70 3.09 -128.86
N LYS A 112 -38.63 2.53 -129.46
CA LYS A 112 -38.51 1.09 -129.77
C LYS A 112 -37.56 0.33 -128.83
N THR A 113 -36.86 1.03 -127.94
CA THR A 113 -35.90 0.43 -127.01
C THR A 113 -36.40 0.28 -125.58
N GLU A 114 -37.51 0.92 -125.21
CA GLU A 114 -38.06 0.86 -123.84
C GLU A 114 -39.01 -0.35 -123.59
N GLU A 115 -39.19 -1.26 -124.55
CA GLU A 115 -40.17 -2.37 -124.49
C GLU A 115 -39.56 -3.76 -124.16
N GLN A 116 -38.23 -3.91 -123.99
CA GLN A 116 -37.59 -5.20 -123.72
C GLN A 116 -36.43 -5.14 -122.69
N SER A 117 -36.24 -6.28 -121.99
CA SER A 117 -35.19 -6.59 -121.01
C SER A 117 -35.14 -5.76 -119.71
N THR A 118 -35.84 -6.27 -118.69
CA THR A 118 -35.43 -6.15 -117.28
C THR A 118 -34.06 -6.81 -117.04
N SER A 119 -33.10 -6.11 -116.42
CA SER A 119 -31.93 -6.72 -115.77
C SER A 119 -31.31 -5.75 -114.75
N GLU A 120 -30.58 -6.29 -113.77
CA GLU A 120 -29.96 -5.55 -112.67
C GLU A 120 -28.60 -4.93 -113.06
N GLN A 121 -28.49 -3.59 -112.96
CA GLN A 121 -27.24 -2.80 -112.74
C GLN A 121 -26.07 -2.92 -113.76
N PRO A 122 -25.09 -1.98 -113.80
CA PRO A 122 -24.77 -0.91 -112.84
C PRO A 122 -25.06 0.52 -113.30
N GLU A 123 -24.68 1.48 -112.45
CA GLU A 123 -24.84 2.93 -112.66
C GLU A 123 -24.03 3.47 -113.85
N SER A 124 -24.60 4.44 -114.56
CA SER A 124 -23.85 5.44 -115.32
C SER A 124 -24.60 6.78 -115.31
N GLU A 125 -23.90 7.86 -115.67
CA GLU A 125 -24.28 9.26 -115.46
C GLU A 125 -25.61 9.65 -116.14
N VAL A 126 -26.03 8.89 -117.15
CA VAL A 126 -27.29 9.05 -117.90
C VAL A 126 -28.51 9.19 -116.98
N ASN A 127 -28.59 8.43 -115.89
CA ASN A 127 -29.74 8.51 -114.98
C ASN A 127 -29.77 9.82 -114.16
N LYS A 128 -28.61 10.38 -113.80
CA LYS A 128 -28.53 11.69 -113.12
C LYS A 128 -28.93 12.80 -114.09
N LEU A 129 -28.37 12.80 -115.29
CA LEU A 129 -28.71 13.76 -116.35
C LEU A 129 -30.20 13.67 -116.77
N ARG A 130 -30.79 12.46 -116.83
CA ARG A 130 -32.23 12.28 -117.13
C ARG A 130 -33.12 12.80 -115.99
N GLN A 131 -32.63 12.81 -114.74
CA GLN A 131 -33.34 13.35 -113.57
C GLN A 131 -33.21 14.87 -113.48
N GLU A 132 -32.01 15.43 -113.67
CA GLU A 132 -31.72 16.87 -113.74
C GLU A 132 -32.48 17.55 -114.89
N LEU A 133 -32.50 16.93 -116.08
CA LEU A 133 -33.22 17.47 -117.24
C LEU A 133 -34.75 17.42 -117.06
N LEU A 134 -35.27 16.42 -116.33
CA LEU A 134 -36.68 16.39 -115.92
C LEU A 134 -37.01 17.49 -114.90
N GLN A 135 -36.12 17.75 -113.94
CA GLN A 135 -36.28 18.87 -113.00
C GLN A 135 -36.27 20.21 -113.75
N ALA A 136 -35.27 20.47 -114.58
CA ALA A 136 -35.17 21.71 -115.36
C ALA A 136 -36.37 21.94 -116.29
N TYR A 137 -36.90 20.88 -116.94
CA TYR A 137 -38.08 20.99 -117.81
C TYR A 137 -39.36 21.26 -117.01
N ASN A 138 -39.52 20.63 -115.84
CA ASN A 138 -40.64 20.89 -114.94
C ASN A 138 -40.57 22.30 -114.31
N GLU A 139 -39.37 22.79 -113.98
CA GLU A 139 -39.14 24.15 -113.48
C GLU A 139 -39.42 25.21 -114.55
N LEU A 140 -38.97 24.99 -115.79
CA LEU A 140 -39.30 25.85 -116.94
C LEU A 140 -40.80 25.90 -117.18
N LYS A 141 -41.48 24.75 -117.26
CA LYS A 141 -42.94 24.69 -117.44
C LYS A 141 -43.67 25.38 -116.28
N ALA A 142 -43.21 25.21 -115.04
CA ALA A 142 -43.74 25.91 -113.89
C ALA A 142 -43.44 27.43 -113.92
N ALA A 143 -42.38 27.87 -114.61
CA ALA A 143 -42.11 29.30 -114.84
C ALA A 143 -43.05 29.88 -115.92
N GLU A 144 -43.24 29.17 -117.04
CA GLU A 144 -44.21 29.53 -118.08
C GLU A 144 -45.64 29.63 -117.50
N ASP A 145 -46.06 28.65 -116.70
CA ASP A 145 -47.35 28.65 -116.00
C ASP A 145 -47.48 29.82 -115.01
N ARG A 146 -46.40 30.18 -114.31
CA ARG A 146 -46.38 31.34 -113.41
C ARG A 146 -46.47 32.65 -114.21
N GLU A 147 -45.77 32.76 -115.32
CA GLU A 147 -45.82 33.95 -116.17
C GLU A 147 -47.20 34.12 -116.80
N TYR A 148 -47.78 33.06 -117.37
CA TYR A 148 -49.14 33.12 -117.92
C TYR A 148 -50.17 33.50 -116.84
N LYS A 149 -50.08 32.92 -115.63
CA LYS A 149 -50.91 33.32 -114.48
C LYS A 149 -50.66 34.78 -114.05
N ALA A 150 -49.41 35.27 -114.10
CA ALA A 150 -49.08 36.66 -113.78
C ALA A 150 -49.59 37.65 -114.84
N GLN A 151 -49.49 37.32 -116.13
CA GLN A 151 -50.04 38.12 -117.23
C GLN A 151 -51.57 38.17 -117.16
N LEU A 152 -52.24 37.05 -116.85
CA LEU A 152 -53.68 37.01 -116.63
C LEU A 152 -54.08 37.88 -115.44
N ARG A 153 -53.36 37.75 -114.31
CA ARG A 153 -53.61 38.54 -113.09
C ARG A 153 -53.35 40.03 -113.30
N LEU A 154 -52.35 40.39 -114.12
CA LEU A 154 -52.11 41.77 -114.54
C LEU A 154 -53.28 42.34 -115.36
N LYS A 155 -53.88 41.55 -116.27
CA LYS A 155 -55.11 41.99 -116.97
C LYS A 155 -56.27 42.21 -116.01
N CYS A 156 -56.55 41.25 -115.12
CA CYS A 156 -57.60 41.39 -114.11
C CYS A 156 -57.38 42.63 -113.23
N LEU A 157 -56.16 42.89 -112.76
CA LEU A 157 -55.81 44.09 -111.98
C LEU A 157 -55.92 45.39 -112.79
N TRP A 158 -55.72 45.36 -114.11
CA TRP A 158 -55.87 46.52 -114.99
C TRP A 158 -57.35 46.84 -115.26
N GLU A 159 -58.17 45.80 -115.43
CA GLU A 159 -59.63 45.90 -115.53
C GLU A 159 -60.24 46.36 -114.21
N GLU A 160 -59.85 45.76 -113.08
CA GLU A 160 -60.26 46.14 -111.72
C GLU A 160 -59.87 47.60 -111.40
N LYS A 161 -58.66 48.03 -111.77
CA LYS A 161 -58.26 49.44 -111.71
C LYS A 161 -59.19 50.34 -112.55
N HIS A 162 -59.53 49.94 -113.77
CA HIS A 162 -60.43 50.72 -114.64
C HIS A 162 -61.87 50.77 -114.10
N TYR A 163 -62.34 49.72 -113.40
CA TYR A 163 -63.62 49.76 -112.69
C TYR A 163 -63.57 50.71 -111.48
N LEU A 164 -62.54 50.60 -110.64
CA LEU A 164 -62.35 51.49 -109.48
C LEU A 164 -62.17 52.97 -109.88
N GLU A 165 -61.51 53.25 -111.01
CA GLU A 165 -61.40 54.61 -111.55
C GLU A 165 -62.76 55.15 -112.06
N LYS A 166 -63.68 54.28 -112.49
CA LYS A 166 -65.06 54.67 -112.81
C LYS A 166 -65.95 54.84 -111.58
N GLU A 167 -65.83 53.98 -110.57
CA GLU A 167 -66.61 54.11 -109.33
C GLU A 167 -66.28 55.42 -108.58
N ASN A 168 -65.01 55.82 -108.56
CA ASN A 168 -64.57 57.11 -108.00
C ASN A 168 -65.12 58.35 -108.73
N GLU A 169 -65.59 58.22 -109.98
CA GLU A 169 -66.25 59.31 -110.71
C GLU A 169 -67.77 59.41 -110.40
N THR A 170 -68.32 58.52 -109.56
CA THR A 170 -69.76 58.41 -109.27
C THR A 170 -70.15 58.21 -107.80
N GLU A 171 -69.55 58.98 -106.86
CA GLU A 171 -70.09 59.13 -105.49
C GLU A 171 -70.90 60.44 -105.28
N PRO A 172 -71.90 60.47 -104.37
CA PRO A 172 -72.75 61.64 -104.09
C PRO A 172 -72.18 62.59 -103.00
N GLU A 173 -72.99 63.57 -102.58
CA GLU A 173 -72.58 64.71 -101.75
C GLU A 173 -71.94 64.37 -100.36
N PRO A 174 -70.99 65.20 -99.88
CA PRO A 174 -70.10 64.86 -98.76
C PRO A 174 -70.76 64.73 -97.38
N ALA A 175 -72.03 65.10 -97.22
CA ALA A 175 -72.73 65.08 -95.93
C ALA A 175 -72.92 63.66 -95.37
N GLU A 176 -73.13 62.66 -96.23
CA GLU A 176 -73.31 61.27 -95.80
C GLU A 176 -71.98 60.61 -95.41
N LEU A 177 -70.91 60.93 -96.14
CA LEU A 177 -69.54 60.48 -95.84
C LEU A 177 -69.08 60.98 -94.46
N GLU A 178 -69.35 62.24 -94.09
CA GLU A 178 -68.95 62.76 -92.78
C GLU A 178 -69.73 62.10 -91.63
N ASN A 179 -71.02 61.81 -91.80
CA ASN A 179 -71.80 61.05 -90.82
C ASN A 179 -71.27 59.61 -90.68
N ARG A 180 -70.90 58.95 -91.78
CA ARG A 180 -70.32 57.59 -91.79
C ARG A 180 -68.93 57.58 -91.14
N ALA A 181 -68.12 58.62 -91.36
CA ALA A 181 -66.84 58.83 -90.69
C ALA A 181 -67.00 59.07 -89.18
N ARG A 182 -67.98 59.88 -88.75
CA ARG A 182 -68.29 60.10 -87.31
C ARG A 182 -68.71 58.79 -86.63
N PHE A 183 -69.60 58.00 -87.24
CA PHE A 183 -70.02 56.68 -86.71
C PHE A 183 -68.85 55.68 -86.60
N LEU A 184 -67.94 55.65 -87.59
CA LEU A 184 -66.73 54.83 -87.52
C LEU A 184 -65.75 55.33 -86.44
N HIS A 185 -65.68 56.65 -86.21
CA HIS A 185 -64.85 57.23 -85.15
C HIS A 185 -65.40 56.93 -83.75
N GLU A 186 -66.73 56.95 -83.58
CA GLU A 186 -67.38 56.51 -82.33
C GLU A 186 -67.11 55.02 -82.07
N LYS A 187 -67.32 54.15 -83.06
CA LYS A 187 -66.99 52.72 -82.94
C LYS A 187 -65.51 52.46 -82.67
N TYR A 188 -64.60 53.21 -83.30
CA TYR A 188 -63.17 53.15 -82.98
C TYR A 188 -62.90 53.60 -81.54
N GLY A 189 -63.57 54.66 -81.07
CA GLY A 189 -63.54 55.12 -79.69
C GLY A 189 -64.02 54.06 -78.70
N ASP A 190 -65.09 53.34 -79.02
CA ASP A 190 -65.63 52.27 -78.18
C ASP A 190 -64.77 51.00 -78.16
N LEU A 191 -64.26 50.54 -79.31
CA LEU A 191 -63.23 49.49 -79.33
C LEU A 191 -61.99 49.90 -78.54
N LYS A 192 -61.59 51.18 -78.58
CA LYS A 192 -60.45 51.69 -77.82
C LYS A 192 -60.73 51.70 -76.32
N LYS A 193 -61.96 52.03 -75.88
CA LYS A 193 -62.40 51.86 -74.48
C LYS A 193 -62.35 50.38 -74.07
N GLU A 194 -62.94 49.48 -74.87
CA GLU A 194 -62.96 48.03 -74.62
C GLU A 194 -61.53 47.44 -74.53
N VAL A 195 -60.63 47.86 -75.41
CA VAL A 195 -59.20 47.49 -75.35
C VAL A 195 -58.55 48.01 -74.06
N THR A 196 -58.79 49.25 -73.64
CA THR A 196 -58.26 49.73 -72.35
C THR A 196 -58.87 49.03 -71.14
N GLN A 197 -60.14 48.60 -71.22
CA GLN A 197 -60.81 47.81 -70.18
C GLN A 197 -60.20 46.42 -70.09
N ARG A 198 -60.03 45.69 -71.20
CA ARG A 198 -59.34 44.38 -71.19
C ARG A 198 -57.87 44.50 -70.79
N GLN A 199 -57.19 45.60 -71.12
CA GLN A 199 -55.82 45.83 -70.61
C GLN A 199 -55.77 46.07 -69.09
N LEU A 200 -56.79 46.70 -68.51
CA LEU A 200 -56.93 46.83 -67.05
C LEU A 200 -57.33 45.51 -66.38
N GLU A 201 -58.21 44.74 -67.01
CA GLU A 201 -58.62 43.41 -66.55
C GLU A 201 -57.45 42.42 -66.57
N VAL A 202 -56.69 42.35 -67.67
CA VAL A 202 -55.46 41.54 -67.75
C VAL A 202 -54.44 41.97 -66.70
N ARG A 203 -54.26 43.28 -66.45
CA ARG A 203 -53.35 43.75 -65.37
C ARG A 203 -53.79 43.26 -64.00
N ARG A 204 -55.07 43.43 -63.65
CA ARG A 204 -55.63 42.91 -62.39
C ARG A 204 -55.44 41.41 -62.27
N LEU A 205 -55.76 40.64 -63.30
CA LEU A 205 -55.56 39.19 -63.30
C LEU A 205 -54.07 38.80 -63.16
N THR A 206 -53.13 39.56 -63.73
CA THR A 206 -51.68 39.33 -63.49
C THR A 206 -51.23 39.74 -62.09
N GLU A 207 -51.82 40.79 -61.50
CA GLU A 207 -51.57 41.22 -60.11
C GLU A 207 -52.13 40.19 -59.11
N ASP A 208 -53.34 39.68 -59.37
CA ASP A 208 -54.00 38.62 -58.60
C ASP A 208 -53.20 37.30 -58.70
N VAL A 209 -52.78 36.88 -59.90
CA VAL A 209 -51.93 35.68 -60.08
C VAL A 209 -50.60 35.84 -59.34
N ALA A 210 -49.92 36.98 -59.46
CA ALA A 210 -48.68 37.24 -58.72
C ALA A 210 -48.90 37.24 -57.19
N ALA A 211 -50.05 37.71 -56.70
CA ALA A 211 -50.41 37.62 -55.29
C ALA A 211 -50.65 36.17 -54.83
N HIS A 212 -51.30 35.34 -55.66
CA HIS A 212 -51.50 33.91 -55.37
C HIS A 212 -50.17 33.14 -55.42
N GLU A 213 -49.29 33.40 -56.38
CA GLU A 213 -47.92 32.85 -56.41
C GLU A 213 -47.12 33.22 -55.16
N MET A 214 -47.17 34.50 -54.75
CA MET A 214 -46.55 34.99 -53.51
C MET A 214 -47.13 34.35 -52.25
N GLN A 215 -48.40 33.93 -52.26
CA GLN A 215 -49.02 33.23 -51.13
C GLN A 215 -48.65 31.74 -51.12
N ILE A 216 -48.70 31.05 -52.26
CA ILE A 216 -48.22 29.67 -52.42
C ILE A 216 -46.75 29.54 -51.97
N LEU A 217 -45.91 30.53 -52.29
CA LEU A 217 -44.50 30.58 -51.85
C LEU A 217 -44.29 30.83 -50.34
N LYS A 218 -45.31 31.30 -49.61
CA LYS A 218 -45.31 31.36 -48.13
C LYS A 218 -45.75 30.03 -47.55
N GLU A 219 -46.89 29.52 -48.02
CA GLU A 219 -47.47 28.24 -47.58
C GLU A 219 -46.49 27.06 -47.79
N GLN A 220 -45.72 27.07 -48.89
CA GLN A 220 -44.63 26.11 -49.13
C GLN A 220 -43.52 26.19 -48.07
N LYS A 221 -43.08 27.40 -47.68
CA LYS A 221 -42.02 27.60 -46.66
C LYS A 221 -42.49 27.23 -45.26
N GLU A 222 -43.74 27.54 -44.93
CA GLU A 222 -44.37 27.13 -43.67
C GLU A 222 -44.49 25.59 -43.60
N LEU A 223 -44.86 24.94 -44.70
CA LEU A 223 -44.89 23.48 -44.82
C LEU A 223 -43.49 22.85 -44.70
N GLU A 224 -42.44 23.50 -45.21
CA GLU A 224 -41.04 23.06 -45.03
C GLU A 224 -40.60 23.17 -43.57
N GLN A 225 -40.86 24.31 -42.90
CA GLN A 225 -40.56 24.49 -41.47
C GLN A 225 -41.29 23.45 -40.59
N GLN A 226 -42.56 23.16 -40.88
CA GLN A 226 -43.30 22.10 -40.18
C GLN A 226 -42.67 20.72 -40.39
N LYS A 227 -42.20 20.39 -41.61
CA LYS A 227 -41.49 19.12 -41.89
C LYS A 227 -40.16 19.02 -41.14
N GLU A 228 -39.45 20.11 -40.91
CA GLU A 228 -38.23 20.11 -40.08
C GLU A 228 -38.53 19.90 -38.59
N ILE A 229 -39.56 20.57 -38.06
CA ILE A 229 -40.03 20.38 -36.68
C ILE A 229 -40.45 18.92 -36.43
N ILE A 230 -41.15 18.29 -37.39
CA ILE A 230 -41.54 16.87 -37.31
C ILE A 230 -40.30 15.97 -37.23
N LYS A 231 -39.31 16.14 -38.13
CA LYS A 231 -38.06 15.35 -38.11
C LYS A 231 -37.31 15.47 -36.77
N LEU A 232 -37.26 16.67 -36.19
CA LEU A 232 -36.65 16.90 -34.88
C LEU A 232 -37.39 16.14 -33.77
N LYS A 233 -38.73 16.16 -33.78
CA LYS A 233 -39.55 15.44 -32.79
C LYS A 233 -39.50 13.92 -32.95
N GLU A 234 -39.34 13.41 -34.17
CA GLU A 234 -39.08 11.99 -34.43
C GLU A 234 -37.69 11.57 -33.93
N ALA A 235 -36.66 12.41 -34.09
CA ALA A 235 -35.32 12.16 -33.56
C ALA A 235 -35.29 12.16 -32.02
N GLU A 236 -35.96 13.12 -31.36
CA GLU A 236 -36.13 13.13 -29.89
C GLU A 236 -36.82 11.84 -29.39
N LYS A 237 -37.91 11.42 -30.07
CA LYS A 237 -38.63 10.19 -29.74
C LYS A 237 -37.75 8.95 -29.88
N ALA A 238 -36.94 8.87 -30.93
CA ALA A 238 -36.00 7.76 -31.15
C ALA A 238 -34.92 7.68 -30.04
N GLN A 239 -34.42 8.83 -29.58
CA GLN A 239 -33.46 8.88 -28.46
C GLN A 239 -34.09 8.39 -27.15
N LEU A 240 -35.30 8.85 -26.82
CA LEU A 240 -36.03 8.46 -25.60
C LEU A 240 -36.27 6.95 -25.50
N ILE A 241 -36.58 6.28 -26.63
CA ILE A 241 -36.79 4.82 -26.70
C ILE A 241 -35.52 4.04 -26.31
N SER A 242 -34.32 4.60 -26.49
CA SER A 242 -33.05 3.93 -26.17
C SER A 242 -32.67 3.95 -24.67
N ILE A 243 -33.32 4.80 -23.86
CA ILE A 243 -32.93 5.05 -22.46
C ILE A 243 -33.23 3.86 -21.52
N PRO A 244 -34.41 3.20 -21.56
CA PRO A 244 -34.71 2.05 -20.70
C PRO A 244 -33.72 0.90 -20.89
N ASP A 245 -33.30 0.68 -22.14
CA ASP A 245 -32.37 -0.38 -22.54
C ASP A 245 -30.96 -0.16 -21.98
N GLN A 246 -30.53 1.10 -21.91
CA GLN A 246 -29.27 1.50 -21.26
C GLN A 246 -29.36 1.35 -19.74
N ILE A 247 -30.50 1.71 -19.13
CA ILE A 247 -30.75 1.54 -17.69
C ILE A 247 -30.70 0.05 -17.31
N LEU A 248 -31.38 -0.83 -18.06
CA LEU A 248 -31.33 -2.28 -17.84
C LEU A 248 -29.88 -2.81 -17.90
N LYS A 249 -29.12 -2.46 -18.94
CA LYS A 249 -27.70 -2.84 -19.06
C LYS A 249 -26.82 -2.27 -17.94
N MET A 250 -27.16 -1.12 -17.35
CA MET A 250 -26.49 -0.64 -16.14
C MET A 250 -26.90 -1.42 -14.88
N ILE A 251 -28.17 -1.80 -14.73
CA ILE A 251 -28.66 -2.61 -13.62
C ILE A 251 -27.99 -4.00 -13.61
N GLU A 252 -27.91 -4.68 -14.77
CA GLU A 252 -27.23 -5.97 -14.91
C GLU A 252 -25.73 -5.88 -14.57
N ARG A 253 -25.06 -4.80 -15.02
CA ARG A 253 -23.66 -4.55 -14.64
C ARG A 253 -23.52 -4.28 -13.14
N LYS A 254 -24.49 -3.62 -12.49
CA LYS A 254 -24.46 -3.37 -11.05
C LYS A 254 -24.76 -4.62 -10.23
N SER A 255 -25.70 -5.48 -10.64
CA SER A 255 -25.96 -6.77 -9.98
C SER A 255 -24.78 -7.72 -10.13
N SER A 256 -24.24 -7.88 -11.35
CA SER A 256 -23.04 -8.72 -11.58
C SER A 256 -21.84 -8.27 -10.73
N ASN A 257 -21.58 -6.97 -10.63
CA ASN A 257 -20.53 -6.43 -9.75
C ASN A 257 -20.83 -6.65 -8.26
N ARG A 258 -22.10 -6.51 -7.82
CA ARG A 258 -22.54 -6.80 -6.45
C ARG A 258 -22.31 -8.26 -6.09
N ASP A 259 -22.62 -9.17 -6.99
CA ASP A 259 -22.52 -10.62 -6.76
C ASP A 259 -21.06 -11.09 -6.80
N ALA A 260 -20.22 -10.47 -7.63
CA ALA A 260 -18.77 -10.65 -7.58
C ALA A 260 -18.14 -10.09 -6.29
N ALA A 261 -18.65 -8.98 -5.76
CA ALA A 261 -18.25 -8.44 -4.46
C ALA A 261 -18.72 -9.33 -3.29
N MET A 262 -19.94 -9.88 -3.36
CA MET A 262 -20.49 -10.81 -2.38
C MET A 262 -19.63 -12.08 -2.28
N LYS A 263 -19.26 -12.68 -3.42
CA LYS A 263 -18.33 -13.83 -3.46
C LYS A 263 -16.93 -13.52 -2.90
N LYS A 264 -16.44 -12.28 -3.08
CA LYS A 264 -15.19 -11.85 -2.42
C LYS A 264 -15.34 -11.68 -0.92
N ILE A 265 -16.48 -11.19 -0.43
CA ILE A 265 -16.77 -11.09 1.00
C ILE A 265 -16.90 -12.49 1.61
N GLU A 266 -17.54 -13.44 0.93
CA GLU A 266 -17.63 -14.85 1.34
C GLU A 266 -16.24 -15.50 1.44
N ALA A 267 -15.39 -15.34 0.42
CA ALA A 267 -14.01 -15.83 0.45
C ALA A 267 -13.18 -15.20 1.59
N LEU A 268 -13.25 -13.89 1.78
CA LEU A 268 -12.58 -13.21 2.89
C LEU A 268 -13.12 -13.65 4.26
N CYS A 269 -14.41 -13.95 4.38
CA CYS A 269 -14.99 -14.53 5.59
C CYS A 269 -14.48 -15.95 5.86
N MET A 270 -14.22 -16.76 4.82
CA MET A 270 -13.56 -18.06 4.96
C MET A 270 -12.12 -17.89 5.44
N GLU A 271 -11.31 -17.07 4.76
CA GLU A 271 -9.93 -16.75 5.16
C GLU A 271 -9.85 -16.23 6.62
N ILE A 272 -10.76 -15.34 7.01
CA ILE A 272 -10.87 -14.85 8.40
C ILE A 272 -11.22 -15.97 9.39
N SER A 273 -11.99 -16.97 8.99
CA SER A 273 -12.32 -18.10 9.86
C SER A 273 -11.17 -19.10 9.99
N GLU A 274 -10.44 -19.37 8.91
CA GLU A 274 -9.20 -20.15 8.91
C GLU A 274 -8.10 -19.48 9.76
N VAL A 275 -7.88 -18.18 9.59
CA VAL A 275 -6.91 -17.42 10.41
C VAL A 275 -7.31 -17.41 11.88
N LYS A 276 -8.61 -17.29 12.21
CA LYS A 276 -9.08 -17.42 13.61
C LYS A 276 -8.81 -18.82 14.19
N GLN A 277 -8.91 -19.87 13.39
CA GLN A 277 -8.59 -21.23 13.83
C GLN A 277 -7.07 -21.40 14.04
N GLN A 278 -6.24 -20.92 13.11
CA GLN A 278 -4.77 -20.94 13.25
C GLN A 278 -4.31 -20.15 14.49
N VAL A 279 -4.93 -19.00 14.77
CA VAL A 279 -4.65 -18.20 15.99
C VAL A 279 -4.95 -19.01 17.25
N LYS A 280 -6.11 -19.67 17.35
CA LYS A 280 -6.44 -20.53 18.50
C LYS A 280 -5.42 -21.65 18.72
N GLU A 281 -5.04 -22.37 17.67
CA GLU A 281 -4.01 -23.42 17.81
C GLU A 281 -2.66 -22.85 18.26
N VAL A 282 -2.31 -21.62 17.83
CA VAL A 282 -1.09 -20.93 18.27
C VAL A 282 -1.21 -20.45 19.72
N GLU A 283 -2.38 -20.02 20.18
CA GLU A 283 -2.65 -19.68 21.58
C GLU A 283 -2.56 -20.90 22.50
N GLU A 284 -3.12 -22.04 22.09
CA GLU A 284 -3.02 -23.34 22.77
C GLU A 284 -1.57 -23.83 22.85
N ARG A 285 -0.83 -23.80 21.73
CA ARG A 285 0.61 -24.12 21.69
C ARG A 285 1.42 -23.19 22.60
N ASN A 286 1.12 -21.88 22.59
CA ASN A 286 1.76 -20.91 23.50
C ASN A 286 1.35 -21.09 24.97
N HIS A 287 0.18 -21.64 25.28
CA HIS A 287 -0.20 -22.00 26.64
C HIS A 287 0.57 -23.24 27.09
N SER A 288 0.62 -24.31 26.28
CA SER A 288 1.43 -25.51 26.57
C SER A 288 2.93 -25.19 26.76
N LEU A 289 3.49 -24.29 25.93
CA LEU A 289 4.88 -23.82 26.08
C LEU A 289 5.10 -22.95 27.33
N ARG A 290 4.07 -22.26 27.83
CA ARG A 290 4.15 -21.53 29.12
C ARG A 290 4.15 -22.50 30.30
N MET A 291 3.24 -23.48 30.33
CA MET A 291 3.23 -24.53 31.37
C MET A 291 4.58 -25.26 31.46
N LYS A 292 5.12 -25.71 30.31
CA LYS A 292 6.44 -26.37 30.24
C LYS A 292 7.61 -25.47 30.66
N ARG A 293 7.48 -24.15 30.49
CA ARG A 293 8.47 -23.19 30.98
C ARG A 293 8.37 -23.02 32.50
N GLU A 294 7.17 -23.02 33.07
CA GLU A 294 6.94 -22.95 34.51
C GLU A 294 7.38 -24.23 35.23
N GLU A 295 7.19 -25.40 34.61
CA GLU A 295 7.76 -26.68 35.03
C GLU A 295 9.30 -26.61 35.04
N ALA A 296 9.93 -26.25 33.92
CA ALA A 296 11.38 -26.14 33.83
C ALA A 296 11.99 -25.06 34.75
N ILE A 297 11.23 -24.02 35.13
CA ILE A 297 11.66 -23.05 36.15
C ILE A 297 11.67 -23.71 37.54
N LYS A 298 10.63 -24.45 37.91
CA LYS A 298 10.58 -25.19 39.19
C LYS A 298 11.69 -26.24 39.29
N ASP A 299 11.97 -26.96 38.21
CA ASP A 299 13.09 -27.92 38.16
C ASP A 299 14.45 -27.22 38.38
N VAL A 300 14.66 -26.07 37.73
CA VAL A 300 15.87 -25.25 37.90
C VAL A 300 15.96 -24.65 39.31
N GLU A 301 14.85 -24.27 39.94
CA GLU A 301 14.80 -23.80 41.32
C GLU A 301 15.09 -24.92 42.32
N GLY A 302 14.56 -26.13 42.11
CA GLY A 302 14.88 -27.33 42.89
C GLY A 302 16.35 -27.71 42.80
N LEU A 303 16.93 -27.71 41.59
CA LEU A 303 18.35 -27.97 41.38
C LEU A 303 19.24 -26.87 42.00
N ARG A 304 18.83 -25.59 41.97
CA ARG A 304 19.53 -24.51 42.69
C ARG A 304 19.52 -24.74 44.19
N ALA A 305 18.37 -25.11 44.77
CA ALA A 305 18.26 -25.40 46.20
C ALA A 305 19.15 -26.59 46.61
N GLN A 306 19.20 -27.65 45.80
CA GLN A 306 20.10 -28.79 46.04
C GLN A 306 21.58 -28.38 45.96
N VAL A 307 21.98 -27.63 44.93
CA VAL A 307 23.35 -27.09 44.80
C VAL A 307 23.70 -26.17 45.99
N GLU A 308 22.76 -25.36 46.47
CA GLU A 308 22.97 -24.53 47.66
C GLU A 308 23.20 -25.36 48.93
N VAL A 309 22.49 -26.48 49.11
CA VAL A 309 22.69 -27.41 50.23
C VAL A 309 24.07 -28.05 50.13
N SER A 310 24.45 -28.62 48.99
CA SER A 310 25.78 -29.22 48.82
C SER A 310 26.92 -28.20 48.91
N GLN A 311 26.71 -26.95 48.50
CA GLN A 311 27.68 -25.89 48.78
C GLN A 311 27.74 -25.48 50.27
N LYS A 312 26.69 -25.69 51.07
CA LYS A 312 26.71 -25.47 52.52
C LYS A 312 27.49 -26.60 53.20
N GLU A 313 27.25 -27.86 52.80
CA GLU A 313 27.97 -29.05 53.24
C GLU A 313 29.48 -28.96 52.93
N VAL A 314 29.86 -28.64 51.68
CA VAL A 314 31.27 -28.42 51.31
C VAL A 314 31.91 -27.29 52.13
N ARG A 315 31.16 -26.21 52.44
CA ARG A 315 31.64 -25.11 53.31
C ARG A 315 31.70 -25.46 54.79
N GLN A 316 31.11 -26.58 55.24
CA GLN A 316 31.31 -27.15 56.57
C GLN A 316 32.55 -28.05 56.56
N LEU A 317 32.64 -28.99 55.61
CA LEU A 317 33.78 -29.90 55.46
C LEU A 317 35.13 -29.17 55.27
N VAL A 318 35.15 -28.05 54.54
CA VAL A 318 36.36 -27.21 54.41
C VAL A 318 36.77 -26.61 55.76
N LYS A 319 35.83 -26.12 56.58
CA LYS A 319 36.13 -25.58 57.92
C LYS A 319 36.59 -26.66 58.88
N GLU A 320 35.99 -27.85 58.81
CA GLU A 320 36.44 -29.01 59.59
C GLU A 320 37.87 -29.41 59.17
N GLN A 321 38.20 -29.36 57.88
CA GLN A 321 39.57 -29.57 57.41
C GLN A 321 40.54 -28.46 57.85
N GLU A 322 40.12 -27.20 57.89
CA GLU A 322 40.90 -26.08 58.41
C GLU A 322 41.21 -26.27 59.91
N VAL A 323 40.19 -26.54 60.73
CA VAL A 323 40.34 -26.82 62.18
C VAL A 323 41.20 -28.05 62.43
N ASN A 324 41.05 -29.12 61.63
CA ASN A 324 41.90 -30.31 61.76
C ASN A 324 43.38 -30.02 61.41
N ARG A 325 43.65 -29.15 60.42
CA ARG A 325 45.03 -28.70 60.12
C ARG A 325 45.61 -27.84 61.23
N GLU A 326 44.81 -26.99 61.87
CA GLU A 326 45.23 -26.22 63.05
C GLU A 326 45.57 -27.16 64.22
N GLN A 327 44.76 -28.19 64.48
CA GLN A 327 45.07 -29.22 65.47
C GLN A 327 46.33 -30.03 65.13
N GLU A 328 46.55 -30.39 63.85
CA GLU A 328 47.80 -31.04 63.42
C GLU A 328 49.02 -30.12 63.60
N ALA A 329 48.88 -28.82 63.37
CA ALA A 329 49.93 -27.82 63.63
C ALA A 329 50.23 -27.68 65.14
N GLU A 330 49.20 -27.64 66.00
CA GLU A 330 49.37 -27.65 67.46
C GLU A 330 50.03 -28.95 67.94
N LEU A 331 49.60 -30.12 67.45
CA LEU A 331 50.16 -31.42 67.83
C LEU A 331 51.62 -31.58 67.37
N THR A 332 51.97 -31.08 66.19
CA THR A 332 53.37 -31.09 65.70
C THR A 332 54.26 -30.08 66.43
N GLY A 333 53.74 -28.89 66.77
CA GLY A 333 54.42 -27.94 67.66
C GLY A 333 54.65 -28.51 69.07
N ASN A 334 53.63 -29.11 69.67
CA ASN A 334 53.73 -29.81 70.95
C ASN A 334 54.74 -30.97 70.90
N ARG A 335 54.78 -31.75 69.80
CA ARG A 335 55.81 -32.77 69.60
C ARG A 335 57.22 -32.16 69.56
N GLY A 336 57.41 -31.05 68.86
CA GLY A 336 58.69 -30.33 68.84
C GLY A 336 59.14 -29.86 70.23
N ILE A 337 58.21 -29.32 71.03
CA ILE A 337 58.46 -28.93 72.43
C ILE A 337 58.84 -30.15 73.29
N LEU A 338 58.16 -31.28 73.13
CA LEU A 338 58.46 -32.52 73.85
C LEU A 338 59.79 -33.13 73.42
N GLU A 339 60.12 -33.12 72.13
CA GLU A 339 61.44 -33.53 71.62
C GLU A 339 62.56 -32.65 72.17
N MET A 340 62.35 -31.34 72.30
CA MET A 340 63.35 -30.43 72.88
C MET A 340 63.51 -30.64 74.38
N LYS A 341 62.40 -30.83 75.13
CA LYS A 341 62.43 -31.24 76.54
C LYS A 341 63.18 -32.57 76.74
N LEU A 342 62.95 -33.55 75.87
CA LEU A 342 63.65 -34.85 75.90
C LEU A 342 65.14 -34.69 75.61
N LYS A 343 65.53 -33.88 74.62
CA LYS A 343 66.95 -33.57 74.31
C LYS A 343 67.65 -32.91 75.50
N ASN A 344 66.99 -31.97 76.19
CA ASN A 344 67.52 -31.34 77.41
C ASN A 344 67.70 -32.39 78.52
N ILE A 345 66.67 -33.19 78.84
CA ILE A 345 66.77 -34.27 79.84
C ILE A 345 67.88 -35.28 79.51
N MET A 346 68.11 -35.59 78.22
CA MET A 346 69.22 -36.44 77.79
C MET A 346 70.59 -35.77 77.98
N PHE A 347 70.69 -34.46 77.76
CA PHE A 347 71.90 -33.69 78.02
C PHE A 347 72.20 -33.59 79.52
N ASP A 348 71.20 -33.28 80.34
CA ASP A 348 71.29 -33.23 81.80
C ASP A 348 71.72 -34.59 82.35
N ARG A 349 71.11 -35.69 81.88
CA ARG A 349 71.49 -37.06 82.26
C ARG A 349 72.93 -37.37 81.86
N LYS A 350 73.41 -36.91 80.70
CA LYS A 350 74.80 -37.08 80.27
C LYS A 350 75.75 -36.30 81.19
N HIS A 351 75.46 -35.04 81.48
CA HIS A 351 76.26 -34.19 82.37
C HIS A 351 76.31 -34.76 83.80
N LEU A 352 75.20 -35.28 84.30
CA LEU A 352 75.15 -35.99 85.60
C LEU A 352 76.01 -37.26 85.60
N TYR A 353 75.98 -38.08 84.54
CA TYR A 353 76.88 -39.23 84.42
C TYR A 353 78.36 -38.83 84.34
N GLU A 354 78.69 -37.78 83.58
CA GLU A 354 80.08 -37.29 83.47
C GLU A 354 80.59 -36.75 84.82
N SER A 355 79.74 -36.02 85.57
CA SER A 355 80.01 -35.58 86.94
C SER A 355 80.20 -36.76 87.91
N GLN A 356 79.32 -37.77 87.87
CA GLN A 356 79.47 -39.00 88.67
C GLN A 356 80.76 -39.76 88.32
N CYS A 357 81.14 -39.83 87.04
CA CYS A 357 82.40 -40.44 86.62
C CYS A 357 83.63 -39.66 87.13
N ILE A 358 83.57 -38.33 87.22
CA ILE A 358 84.62 -37.52 87.84
C ILE A 358 84.68 -37.80 89.35
N GLN A 359 83.55 -37.76 90.06
CA GLN A 359 83.48 -38.05 91.50
C GLN A 359 83.97 -39.46 91.84
N LEU A 360 83.66 -40.47 91.01
CA LEU A 360 84.17 -41.83 91.19
C LEU A 360 85.69 -41.93 90.96
N ARG A 361 86.25 -41.18 90.00
CA ARG A 361 87.71 -41.07 89.82
C ARG A 361 88.38 -40.38 91.01
N GLU A 362 87.76 -39.33 91.54
CA GLU A 362 88.22 -38.62 92.75
C GLU A 362 88.23 -39.56 93.96
N LYS A 363 87.11 -40.24 94.23
CA LYS A 363 86.97 -41.25 95.30
C LYS A 363 87.99 -42.38 95.15
N ASN A 364 88.25 -42.85 93.94
CA ASN A 364 89.26 -43.90 93.70
C ASN A 364 90.69 -43.39 93.93
N ARG A 365 91.01 -42.14 93.59
CA ARG A 365 92.31 -41.52 93.96
C ARG A 365 92.45 -41.40 95.47
N GLN A 366 91.41 -40.92 96.16
CA GLN A 366 91.38 -40.82 97.63
C GLN A 366 91.54 -42.19 98.29
N MET A 367 90.84 -43.23 97.81
CA MET A 367 90.98 -44.61 98.30
C MET A 367 92.40 -45.16 98.05
N GLN A 368 93.02 -44.88 96.91
CA GLN A 368 94.42 -45.28 96.65
C GLN A 368 95.42 -44.53 97.54
N ALA A 369 95.18 -43.26 97.84
CA ALA A 369 95.99 -42.51 98.80
C ALA A 369 95.82 -43.08 100.23
N LEU A 370 94.59 -43.35 100.65
CA LEU A 370 94.27 -43.94 101.95
C LEU A 370 94.93 -45.32 102.10
N LYS A 371 94.86 -46.19 101.09
CA LYS A 371 95.57 -47.50 101.08
C LYS A 371 97.09 -47.39 101.18
N ARG A 372 97.70 -46.33 100.64
CA ARG A 372 99.14 -46.07 100.82
C ARG A 372 99.46 -45.65 102.25
N MET A 373 98.57 -44.88 102.89
CA MET A 373 98.72 -44.49 104.29
C MET A 373 98.46 -45.66 105.26
N GLU A 374 97.48 -46.52 104.97
CA GLU A 374 97.28 -47.80 105.67
C GLU A 374 98.53 -48.67 105.58
N HIS A 375 99.13 -48.82 104.40
CA HIS A 375 100.32 -49.67 104.24
C HIS A 375 101.58 -49.05 104.87
N ALA A 376 101.71 -47.72 104.85
CA ALA A 376 102.74 -47.02 105.61
C ALA A 376 102.55 -47.21 107.13
N LEU A 377 101.31 -47.21 107.61
CA LEU A 377 100.98 -47.50 109.00
C LEU A 377 101.34 -48.95 109.36
N THR A 378 101.01 -49.95 108.52
CA THR A 378 101.36 -51.36 108.80
C THR A 378 102.87 -51.56 108.85
N MET A 379 103.64 -50.95 107.93
CA MET A 379 105.10 -51.01 108.00
C MET A 379 105.66 -50.30 109.25
N ALA A 380 105.01 -49.23 109.72
CA ALA A 380 105.41 -48.55 110.95
C ALA A 380 105.09 -49.38 112.21
N THR A 381 103.98 -50.12 112.23
CA THR A 381 103.66 -51.06 113.32
C THR A 381 104.57 -52.29 113.28
N GLU A 382 104.86 -52.86 112.10
CA GLU A 382 105.82 -53.96 111.95
C GLU A 382 107.23 -53.57 112.42
N GLN A 383 107.65 -52.32 112.15
CA GLN A 383 108.90 -51.77 112.69
C GLN A 383 108.85 -51.57 114.21
N LEU A 384 107.72 -51.11 114.75
CA LEU A 384 107.51 -50.97 116.19
C LEU A 384 107.58 -52.34 116.88
N ASP A 385 106.85 -53.34 116.38
CA ASP A 385 106.84 -54.72 116.89
C ASP A 385 108.23 -55.36 116.81
N PHE A 386 108.99 -55.08 115.74
CA PHE A 386 110.39 -55.49 115.66
C PHE A 386 111.25 -54.83 116.74
N THR A 387 111.12 -53.52 116.99
CA THR A 387 111.84 -52.84 118.08
C THR A 387 111.41 -53.33 119.47
N GLN A 388 110.15 -53.70 119.67
CA GLN A 388 109.68 -54.33 120.90
C GLN A 388 110.23 -55.75 121.06
N SER A 389 110.33 -56.53 119.98
CA SER A 389 110.97 -57.85 120.05
C SER A 389 112.44 -57.73 120.44
N VAL A 390 113.18 -56.77 119.87
CA VAL A 390 114.59 -56.48 120.20
C VAL A 390 114.75 -55.93 121.63
N TYR A 391 113.79 -55.14 122.13
CA TYR A 391 113.76 -54.70 123.53
C TYR A 391 113.58 -55.90 124.48
N ASN A 392 112.59 -56.76 124.24
CA ASN A 392 112.35 -57.97 125.03
C ASN A 392 113.55 -58.93 124.97
N ASP A 393 114.22 -59.02 123.81
CA ASP A 393 115.43 -59.81 123.61
C ASP A 393 116.64 -59.25 124.39
N LEU A 394 116.66 -57.95 124.70
CA LEU A 394 117.68 -57.31 125.55
C LEU A 394 117.33 -57.44 127.03
N GLU A 395 116.04 -57.34 127.38
CA GLU A 395 115.51 -57.53 128.75
C GLU A 395 115.76 -58.96 129.23
N ALA A 396 115.46 -59.97 128.40
CA ALA A 396 115.79 -61.38 128.66
C ALA A 396 117.31 -61.68 128.74
N LYS A 397 118.16 -60.80 128.20
CA LYS A 397 119.64 -60.85 128.35
C LYS A 397 120.14 -60.04 129.55
N LEU A 398 119.27 -59.27 130.22
CA LEU A 398 119.57 -58.48 131.41
C LEU A 398 119.34 -59.32 132.69
N ASP A 399 118.25 -60.08 132.75
CA ASP A 399 117.88 -60.91 133.91
C ASP A 399 118.75 -62.18 134.10
N ALA A 400 119.55 -62.55 133.10
CA ALA A 400 120.26 -63.84 133.06
C ALA A 400 121.67 -63.84 133.70
N VAL A 401 122.15 -62.76 134.33
CA VAL A 401 123.52 -62.71 134.91
C VAL A 401 123.62 -61.91 136.23
N PRO A 402 123.70 -62.58 137.40
CA PRO A 402 124.26 -61.99 138.63
C PRO A 402 125.76 -61.67 138.47
N LYS A 403 126.25 -60.56 139.02
CA LYS A 403 127.64 -60.10 138.82
C LYS A 403 128.43 -59.92 140.12
N ARG A 404 129.65 -60.50 140.13
CA ARG A 404 130.73 -60.39 141.16
C ARG A 404 130.41 -61.21 142.43
N GLU A 405 131.38 -61.68 143.21
CA GLU A 405 132.84 -61.37 143.30
C GLU A 405 133.72 -62.43 142.59
N ALA A 406 134.89 -62.18 141.98
CA ALA A 406 135.94 -61.14 142.03
C ALA A 406 137.19 -61.52 142.86
N SER A 407 138.23 -62.00 142.17
CA SER A 407 139.64 -61.88 142.58
C SER A 407 140.54 -61.94 141.34
N ILE A 408 141.59 -61.11 141.31
CA ILE A 408 142.47 -60.85 140.15
C ILE A 408 143.94 -61.01 140.61
N GLN A 409 144.87 -61.08 139.66
CA GLN A 409 146.33 -60.84 139.77
C GLN A 409 147.24 -62.09 139.84
N GLN A 410 147.32 -62.81 138.72
CA GLN A 410 148.57 -63.34 138.12
C GLN A 410 148.22 -63.98 136.76
N ARG A 411 148.91 -63.75 135.63
CA ARG A 411 150.11 -62.92 135.35
C ARG A 411 149.92 -62.13 134.06
N MET A 412 150.42 -60.89 134.03
CA MET A 412 150.85 -60.25 132.78
C MET A 412 152.40 -60.24 132.72
N GLU A 413 152.98 -61.36 133.16
CA GLU A 413 154.41 -61.57 133.36
C GLU A 413 154.86 -62.93 132.79
N LEU A 414 155.80 -62.98 131.85
CA LEU A 414 156.26 -61.90 130.98
C LEU A 414 156.95 -62.49 129.73
N GLN A 415 157.20 -61.63 128.76
CA GLN A 415 158.28 -61.74 127.78
C GLN A 415 159.64 -61.96 128.50
N LYS A 416 160.41 -62.98 128.06
CA LYS A 416 161.59 -63.60 128.72
C LYS A 416 161.17 -64.61 129.81
N GLU A 417 161.71 -65.82 129.87
CA GLU A 417 162.83 -66.44 129.14
C GLU A 417 162.42 -66.99 127.75
N VAL A 418 163.19 -66.89 126.66
CA VAL A 418 164.60 -66.46 126.45
C VAL A 418 165.62 -67.27 127.25
N ASP A 419 166.17 -68.27 126.57
CA ASP A 419 167.52 -68.79 126.77
C ASP A 419 167.80 -69.88 127.82
N ALA A 420 166.97 -70.94 127.77
CA ALA A 420 167.40 -72.32 128.05
C ALA A 420 166.74 -73.36 127.10
N LEU A 421 166.33 -73.02 125.87
CA LEU A 421 167.12 -72.90 124.62
C LEU A 421 167.49 -74.24 123.94
N LYS A 422 167.73 -74.17 122.63
CA LYS A 422 168.23 -75.25 121.78
C LYS A 422 169.70 -75.58 122.11
N VAL A 423 169.91 -76.56 122.99
CA VAL A 423 170.96 -77.61 123.00
C VAL A 423 170.79 -78.30 124.36
N SER A 424 170.62 -79.62 124.49
CA SER A 424 171.06 -80.68 123.59
C SER A 424 170.01 -81.80 123.40
N PHE A 425 170.13 -82.44 122.24
CA PHE A 425 170.16 -83.90 122.19
C PHE A 425 171.32 -84.39 123.07
N GLU A 426 171.05 -84.90 124.26
CA GLU A 426 171.67 -86.16 124.68
C GLU A 426 170.92 -86.86 125.82
N LYS A 427 170.94 -88.19 125.76
CA LYS A 427 170.50 -89.17 126.78
C LYS A 427 168.97 -89.24 127.03
N GLN A 428 168.34 -90.44 127.06
CA GLN A 428 168.92 -91.75 126.80
C GLN A 428 167.91 -92.79 126.26
N LYS A 429 168.39 -93.65 125.36
CA LYS A 429 167.84 -94.99 125.13
C LYS A 429 168.41 -95.96 126.16
N LEU A 430 167.61 -96.94 126.58
CA LEU A 430 168.01 -98.35 126.70
C LEU A 430 166.87 -99.17 126.07
N ALA A 431 167.01 -100.10 125.12
CA ALA A 431 168.12 -100.91 124.60
C ALA A 431 168.41 -102.21 125.39
N SER A 432 167.90 -103.33 124.86
CA SER A 432 168.28 -104.73 125.07
C SER A 432 167.50 -105.56 124.02
N GLU A 433 168.09 -105.98 122.88
CA GLU A 433 169.00 -107.11 122.64
C GLU A 433 168.29 -108.43 122.22
N LYS A 434 168.80 -109.03 121.13
CA LYS A 434 168.78 -110.46 120.68
C LYS A 434 167.53 -111.32 120.99
N GLU A 435 166.77 -111.75 119.99
CA GLU A 435 167.07 -112.89 119.09
C GLU A 435 167.20 -114.27 119.76
N SER A 436 166.15 -115.09 119.66
CA SER A 436 166.24 -116.56 119.76
C SER A 436 165.12 -117.35 119.03
N GLN A 437 164.02 -116.72 118.57
CA GLN A 437 162.86 -117.41 117.97
C GLN A 437 162.53 -117.03 116.50
N LYS A 438 163.44 -116.36 115.78
CA LYS A 438 163.26 -116.08 114.34
C LYS A 438 163.42 -117.36 113.49
N LYS A 439 162.33 -118.06 113.18
CA LYS A 439 162.23 -118.92 111.98
C LYS A 439 160.83 -119.32 111.50
N GLN A 440 159.79 -119.31 112.34
CA GLN A 440 158.45 -119.78 111.95
C GLN A 440 157.45 -118.69 111.51
N GLN A 441 157.66 -117.41 111.87
CA GLN A 441 156.66 -116.35 111.64
C GLN A 441 156.63 -115.75 110.22
N PHE A 442 157.59 -116.05 109.35
CA PHE A 442 157.77 -115.31 108.07
C PHE A 442 156.75 -115.68 106.98
N GLY A 443 156.05 -116.82 107.08
CA GLY A 443 155.06 -117.25 106.08
C GLY A 443 153.78 -116.41 106.09
N ILE A 444 153.20 -116.21 107.28
CA ILE A 444 151.88 -115.60 107.48
C ILE A 444 151.82 -114.16 106.92
N ILE A 445 152.92 -113.42 106.97
CA ILE A 445 153.01 -112.01 106.55
C ILE A 445 152.85 -111.85 105.03
N GLN A 446 153.24 -112.84 104.21
CA GLN A 446 153.15 -112.73 102.75
C GLN A 446 151.75 -112.93 102.18
N GLU A 447 150.84 -113.59 102.91
CA GLU A 447 149.48 -113.84 102.43
C GLU A 447 148.59 -112.60 102.64
N LEU A 448 148.66 -111.99 103.84
CA LEU A 448 147.95 -110.76 104.19
C LEU A 448 148.22 -109.59 103.22
N LEU A 449 149.45 -109.49 102.69
CA LEU A 449 149.80 -108.47 101.69
C LEU A 449 149.03 -108.65 100.37
N LYS A 450 148.81 -109.89 99.92
CA LYS A 450 148.10 -110.19 98.66
C LYS A 450 146.61 -109.87 98.77
N GLU A 451 146.03 -110.00 99.96
CA GLU A 451 144.63 -109.62 100.21
C GLU A 451 144.44 -108.10 100.25
N SER A 452 145.37 -107.37 100.87
CA SER A 452 145.41 -105.90 100.85
C SER A 452 145.43 -105.33 99.42
N ASP A 453 146.13 -105.99 98.49
CA ASP A 453 146.17 -105.59 97.07
C ASP A 453 144.90 -105.92 96.28
N ARG A 454 144.11 -106.91 96.70
CA ARG A 454 142.79 -107.21 96.12
C ARG A 454 141.79 -106.14 96.54
N LEU A 455 141.66 -105.92 97.85
CA LEU A 455 140.73 -104.94 98.42
C LEU A 455 140.98 -103.52 97.88
N ARG A 456 142.24 -103.12 97.68
CA ARG A 456 142.59 -101.81 97.08
C ARG A 456 142.09 -101.64 95.64
N LYS A 457 142.03 -102.72 94.84
CA LYS A 457 141.50 -102.68 93.46
C LYS A 457 139.98 -102.58 93.44
N GLU A 458 139.30 -103.30 94.32
CA GLU A 458 137.84 -103.22 94.48
C GLU A 458 137.40 -101.82 94.93
N LEU A 459 138.10 -101.22 95.90
CA LEU A 459 137.85 -99.85 96.36
C LEU A 459 138.08 -98.81 95.25
N HIS A 460 139.05 -99.03 94.35
CA HIS A 460 139.25 -98.19 93.18
C HIS A 460 138.10 -98.33 92.17
N ASN A 461 137.70 -99.56 91.83
CA ASN A 461 136.59 -99.82 90.91
C ASN A 461 135.27 -99.21 91.40
N LEU A 462 134.97 -99.30 92.71
CA LEU A 462 133.81 -98.69 93.34
C LEU A 462 133.85 -97.14 93.27
N ARG A 463 135.02 -96.51 93.44
CA ARG A 463 135.16 -95.06 93.23
C ARG A 463 134.87 -94.67 91.77
N CYS A 464 135.40 -95.40 90.80
CA CYS A 464 135.17 -95.14 89.38
C CYS A 464 133.69 -95.29 88.99
N LEU A 465 133.01 -96.34 89.48
CA LEU A 465 131.56 -96.50 89.29
C LEU A 465 130.75 -95.36 89.95
N THR A 466 131.16 -94.91 91.14
CA THR A 466 130.52 -93.78 91.83
C THR A 466 130.66 -92.49 91.03
N GLN A 467 131.87 -92.20 90.50
CA GLN A 467 132.13 -91.04 89.66
C GLN A 467 131.26 -91.05 88.40
N ILE A 468 131.21 -92.19 87.67
CA ILE A 468 130.36 -92.34 86.48
C ILE A 468 128.88 -92.09 86.82
N LYS A 469 128.38 -92.57 87.96
CA LYS A 469 126.99 -92.32 88.38
C LYS A 469 126.71 -90.88 88.84
N VAL A 470 127.71 -90.16 89.34
CA VAL A 470 127.60 -88.70 89.56
C VAL A 470 127.54 -87.96 88.22
N GLU A 471 128.38 -88.33 87.26
CA GLU A 471 128.40 -87.71 85.92
C GLU A 471 127.14 -88.01 85.10
N GLU A 472 126.59 -89.23 85.16
CA GLU A 472 125.29 -89.59 84.55
C GLU A 472 124.16 -88.72 85.11
N ARG A 473 124.09 -88.54 86.44
CA ARG A 473 123.12 -87.65 87.09
C ARG A 473 123.33 -86.21 86.64
N GLY A 474 124.57 -85.74 86.61
CA GLY A 474 124.94 -84.40 86.14
C GLY A 474 124.67 -84.15 84.65
N LYS A 475 124.66 -85.18 83.80
CA LYS A 475 124.23 -85.08 82.39
C LYS A 475 122.71 -85.02 82.30
N LYS A 476 122.01 -85.98 82.92
CA LYS A 476 120.53 -86.05 82.93
C LYS A 476 119.86 -84.80 83.52
N HIS A 477 120.42 -84.21 84.57
CA HIS A 477 119.89 -82.96 85.13
C HIS A 477 120.06 -81.77 84.16
N ARG A 478 121.18 -81.68 83.42
CA ARG A 478 121.37 -80.67 82.36
C ARG A 478 120.48 -80.91 81.14
N GLU A 479 120.12 -82.17 80.85
CA GLU A 479 119.14 -82.51 79.80
C GLU A 479 117.73 -82.13 80.22
N LEU A 480 117.33 -82.45 81.45
CA LEU A 480 116.06 -82.06 82.07
C LEU A 480 115.90 -80.53 82.10
N LEU A 481 116.89 -79.79 82.61
CA LEU A 481 116.86 -78.31 82.62
C LEU A 481 116.70 -77.71 81.22
N ARG A 482 117.35 -78.26 80.19
CA ARG A 482 117.18 -77.80 78.80
C ARG A 482 115.78 -78.12 78.26
N ALA A 483 115.21 -79.27 78.61
CA ALA A 483 113.84 -79.63 78.24
C ALA A 483 112.80 -78.74 78.96
N GLU A 484 113.03 -78.42 80.23
CA GLU A 484 112.20 -77.48 81.00
C GLU A 484 112.24 -76.06 80.41
N GLN A 485 113.44 -75.56 80.09
CA GLN A 485 113.62 -74.26 79.43
C GLN A 485 112.94 -74.22 78.05
N MET A 486 113.08 -75.27 77.25
CA MET A 486 112.40 -75.37 75.94
C MET A 486 110.87 -75.42 76.10
N ASN A 487 110.36 -76.18 77.07
CA ASN A 487 108.93 -76.25 77.35
C ASN A 487 108.37 -74.91 77.85
N GLN A 488 109.10 -74.21 78.73
CA GLN A 488 108.75 -72.84 79.15
C GLN A 488 108.71 -71.86 77.97
N HIS A 489 109.65 -71.98 77.02
CA HIS A 489 109.67 -71.14 75.82
C HIS A 489 108.49 -71.45 74.88
N ILE A 490 108.22 -72.71 74.58
CA ILE A 490 107.05 -73.15 73.79
C ILE A 490 105.74 -72.71 74.45
N GLN A 491 105.63 -72.79 75.79
CA GLN A 491 104.48 -72.26 76.52
C GLN A 491 104.36 -70.73 76.46
N HIS A 492 105.46 -70.00 76.24
CA HIS A 492 105.42 -68.56 76.00
C HIS A 492 104.92 -68.26 74.58
N GLU A 493 105.50 -68.92 73.57
CA GLU A 493 105.09 -68.79 72.17
C GLU A 493 103.60 -69.16 71.98
N LEU A 494 103.11 -70.24 72.60
CA LEU A 494 101.70 -70.61 72.57
C LEU A 494 100.81 -69.50 73.15
N ARG A 495 101.16 -68.94 74.31
CA ARG A 495 100.43 -67.81 74.89
C ARG A 495 100.44 -66.57 73.99
N GLU A 496 101.54 -66.29 73.30
CA GLU A 496 101.59 -65.23 72.28
C GLU A 496 100.66 -65.54 71.09
N LYS A 497 100.65 -66.78 70.59
CA LYS A 497 99.75 -67.17 69.49
C LYS A 497 98.28 -67.10 69.92
N ASP A 498 97.94 -67.52 71.13
CA ASP A 498 96.58 -67.43 71.67
C ASP A 498 96.10 -65.98 71.79
N LEU A 499 96.97 -65.05 72.22
CA LEU A 499 96.67 -63.62 72.24
C LEU A 499 96.44 -63.07 70.82
N ILE A 500 97.29 -63.44 69.85
CA ILE A 500 97.14 -63.05 68.44
C ILE A 500 95.84 -63.62 67.83
N ILE A 501 95.50 -64.88 68.11
CA ILE A 501 94.26 -65.53 67.68
C ILE A 501 93.04 -64.84 68.31
N MET A 502 93.10 -64.52 69.60
CA MET A 502 92.04 -63.75 70.28
C MET A 502 91.84 -62.38 69.61
N ASP A 503 92.91 -61.65 69.29
CA ASP A 503 92.81 -60.32 68.69
C ASP A 503 92.36 -60.37 67.22
N HIS A 504 92.75 -61.39 66.45
CA HIS A 504 92.15 -61.67 65.14
C HIS A 504 90.66 -62.06 65.25
N ASN A 505 90.24 -62.77 66.29
CA ASN A 505 88.82 -63.08 66.53
C ASN A 505 88.01 -61.85 66.94
N LYS A 506 88.58 -60.93 67.74
CA LYS A 506 88.00 -59.60 68.00
C LYS A 506 87.87 -58.79 66.71
N LEU A 507 88.91 -58.75 65.88
CA LEU A 507 88.85 -58.08 64.58
C LEU A 507 87.76 -58.69 63.68
N ASN A 508 87.73 -60.02 63.54
CA ASN A 508 86.75 -60.70 62.69
C ASN A 508 85.31 -60.49 63.17
N THR A 509 85.04 -60.51 64.48
CA THR A 509 83.71 -60.18 65.02
C THR A 509 83.34 -58.72 64.76
N THR A 510 84.24 -57.75 64.92
CA THR A 510 83.95 -56.35 64.54
C THR A 510 83.70 -56.18 63.04
N LEU A 511 84.42 -56.91 62.18
CA LEU A 511 84.21 -56.92 60.73
C LEU A 511 82.87 -57.56 60.36
N HIS A 512 82.47 -58.67 60.98
CA HIS A 512 81.15 -59.27 60.78
C HIS A 512 80.02 -58.34 61.25
N CYS A 513 80.16 -57.67 62.40
CA CYS A 513 79.21 -56.64 62.84
C CYS A 513 79.10 -55.49 61.81
N ARG A 514 80.23 -55.02 61.29
CA ARG A 514 80.27 -53.95 60.27
C ARG A 514 79.67 -54.39 58.92
N ILE A 515 79.91 -55.63 58.50
CA ILE A 515 79.28 -56.22 57.30
C ILE A 515 77.77 -56.32 57.52
N SER A 516 77.30 -56.82 58.67
CA SER A 516 75.87 -56.87 59.01
C SER A 516 75.20 -55.49 59.01
N GLN A 517 75.90 -54.46 59.50
CA GLN A 517 75.45 -53.07 59.42
C GLN A 517 75.34 -52.60 57.96
N TYR A 518 76.33 -52.86 57.11
CA TYR A 518 76.25 -52.50 55.68
C TYR A 518 75.14 -53.28 54.95
N THR A 519 74.94 -54.57 55.21
CA THR A 519 73.82 -55.33 54.62
C THR A 519 72.46 -54.74 55.01
N LYS A 520 72.29 -54.32 56.27
CA LYS A 520 71.07 -53.62 56.72
C LYS A 520 70.87 -52.28 56.00
N LEU A 521 71.93 -51.48 55.86
CA LEU A 521 71.87 -50.22 55.11
C LEU A 521 71.54 -50.44 53.63
N CYS A 522 72.14 -51.43 52.97
CA CYS A 522 71.81 -51.80 51.59
C CYS A 522 70.35 -52.25 51.43
N ASN A 523 69.82 -53.03 52.38
CA ASN A 523 68.41 -53.43 52.39
C ASN A 523 67.48 -52.22 52.55
N MET A 524 67.77 -51.31 53.49
CA MET A 524 67.02 -50.05 53.65
C MET A 524 67.05 -49.19 52.36
N ILE A 525 68.21 -49.07 51.71
CA ILE A 525 68.34 -48.34 50.44
C ILE A 525 67.52 -49.02 49.32
N MET A 526 67.45 -50.36 49.29
CA MET A 526 66.60 -51.09 48.35
C MET A 526 65.11 -50.95 48.67
N GLU A 527 64.72 -50.89 49.93
CA GLU A 527 63.35 -50.59 50.36
C GLU A 527 62.93 -49.17 49.96
N GLU A 528 63.76 -48.16 50.21
CA GLU A 528 63.52 -46.78 49.74
C GLU A 528 63.46 -46.70 48.21
N LYS A 529 64.40 -47.34 47.49
CA LYS A 529 64.36 -47.45 46.02
C LYS A 529 63.05 -48.07 45.54
N ASN A 530 62.54 -49.11 46.21
CA ASN A 530 61.27 -49.74 45.88
C ASN A 530 60.07 -48.84 46.20
N LYS A 531 60.12 -48.01 47.26
CA LYS A 531 59.12 -46.95 47.51
C LYS A 531 59.12 -45.91 46.39
N TYR A 532 60.30 -45.41 45.98
CA TYR A 532 60.41 -44.45 44.87
C TYR A 532 59.95 -45.04 43.52
N ILE A 533 60.20 -46.33 43.25
CA ILE A 533 59.68 -47.01 42.05
C ILE A 533 58.15 -47.07 42.09
N LYS A 534 57.55 -47.45 43.22
CA LYS A 534 56.08 -47.45 43.39
C LYS A 534 55.48 -46.05 43.24
N LEU A 535 56.06 -45.04 43.90
CA LEU A 535 55.63 -43.65 43.76
C LEU A 535 55.75 -43.14 42.33
N LYS A 536 56.81 -43.51 41.59
CA LYS A 536 56.95 -43.19 40.17
C LYS A 536 55.89 -43.89 39.32
N GLN A 537 55.56 -45.15 39.61
CA GLN A 537 54.50 -45.89 38.90
C GLN A 537 53.14 -45.23 39.12
N ILE A 538 52.77 -44.95 40.37
CA ILE A 538 51.52 -44.25 40.73
C ILE A 538 51.47 -42.87 40.06
N ALA A 539 52.55 -42.07 40.15
CA ALA A 539 52.61 -40.77 39.49
C ALA A 539 52.45 -40.86 37.96
N SER A 540 53.02 -41.91 37.34
CA SER A 540 52.87 -42.15 35.90
C SER A 540 51.42 -42.53 35.53
N GLN A 541 50.76 -43.35 36.37
CA GLN A 541 49.36 -43.73 36.20
C GLN A 541 48.43 -42.52 36.36
N THR A 542 48.61 -41.71 37.41
CA THR A 542 47.84 -40.47 37.58
C THR A 542 48.08 -39.46 36.46
N ILE A 543 49.27 -39.41 35.86
CA ILE A 543 49.53 -38.57 34.68
C ILE A 543 48.74 -39.09 33.48
N THR A 544 48.70 -40.41 33.22
CA THR A 544 47.88 -40.95 32.13
C THR A 544 46.38 -40.76 32.37
N GLU A 545 45.90 -40.94 33.60
CA GLU A 545 44.49 -40.70 33.97
C GLU A 545 44.11 -39.22 33.76
N LEU A 546 44.96 -38.28 34.19
CA LEU A 546 44.75 -36.85 33.94
C LEU A 546 44.82 -36.49 32.46
N MET A 547 45.72 -37.10 31.67
CA MET A 547 45.79 -36.90 30.22
C MET A 547 44.58 -37.49 29.47
N GLU A 548 43.88 -38.48 30.03
CA GLU A 548 42.63 -39.00 29.50
C GLU A 548 41.45 -38.10 29.88
N GLN A 549 41.40 -37.60 31.11
CA GLN A 549 40.43 -36.59 31.55
C GLN A 549 40.53 -35.30 30.74
N ASP A 550 41.75 -34.80 30.51
CA ASP A 550 42.00 -33.58 29.72
C ASP A 550 41.49 -33.72 28.28
N LYS A 551 41.75 -34.87 27.63
CA LYS A 551 41.16 -35.20 26.31
C LYS A 551 39.64 -35.28 26.33
N VAL A 552 39.02 -35.81 27.39
CA VAL A 552 37.56 -35.81 27.51
C VAL A 552 37.04 -34.36 27.59
N LEU A 553 37.68 -33.50 28.38
CA LEU A 553 37.36 -32.08 28.48
C LEU A 553 37.61 -31.31 27.16
N GLU A 554 38.64 -31.66 26.39
CA GLU A 554 38.86 -31.12 25.03
C GLU A 554 37.71 -31.49 24.09
N ASN A 555 37.30 -32.77 24.07
CA ASN A 555 36.16 -33.24 23.28
C ASN A 555 34.85 -32.56 23.72
N GLU A 556 34.60 -32.43 25.02
CA GLU A 556 33.45 -31.69 25.54
C GLU A 556 33.49 -30.22 25.14
N MET A 557 34.66 -29.55 25.21
CA MET A 557 34.82 -28.19 24.73
C MET A 557 34.53 -28.06 23.23
N GLU A 558 34.95 -29.02 22.39
CA GLU A 558 34.65 -29.00 20.95
C GLU A 558 33.16 -29.26 20.66
N ILE A 559 32.52 -30.17 21.40
CA ILE A 559 31.06 -30.37 21.35
C ILE A 559 30.34 -29.07 21.75
N GLN A 560 30.74 -28.41 22.84
CA GLN A 560 30.14 -27.12 23.24
C GLN A 560 30.40 -26.01 22.21
N ARG A 561 31.59 -25.94 21.59
CA ARG A 561 31.90 -24.99 20.51
C ARG A 561 31.01 -25.23 19.28
N THR A 562 30.82 -26.48 18.84
CA THR A 562 29.96 -26.79 17.69
C THR A 562 28.48 -26.51 18.00
N ILE A 563 28.01 -26.80 19.22
CA ILE A 563 26.68 -26.41 19.71
C ILE A 563 26.54 -24.88 19.66
N LEU A 564 27.49 -24.12 20.23
CA LEU A 564 27.47 -22.66 20.23
C LEU A 564 27.41 -22.08 18.81
N ILE A 565 28.25 -22.57 17.90
CA ILE A 565 28.23 -22.19 16.48
C ILE A 565 26.87 -22.52 15.83
N SER A 566 26.23 -23.64 16.19
CA SER A 566 24.87 -23.96 15.71
C SER A 566 23.81 -23.00 16.25
N LYS A 567 23.93 -22.57 17.51
CA LYS A 567 23.04 -21.58 18.12
C LYS A 567 23.23 -20.21 17.47
N ASP A 568 24.46 -19.73 17.29
CA ASP A 568 24.74 -18.49 16.57
C ASP A 568 24.25 -18.51 15.11
N ARG A 569 24.38 -19.64 14.41
CA ARG A 569 23.80 -19.83 13.07
C ARG A 569 22.27 -19.81 13.05
N SER A 570 21.59 -20.06 14.16
CA SER A 570 20.13 -19.93 14.29
C SER A 570 19.68 -18.56 14.81
N LEU A 571 20.47 -17.92 15.68
CA LEU A 571 20.28 -16.54 16.13
C LEU A 571 20.51 -15.52 15.01
N THR A 572 21.51 -15.72 14.16
CA THR A 572 21.71 -14.90 12.95
C THR A 572 20.55 -15.06 11.98
N LYS A 573 20.07 -16.30 11.75
CA LYS A 573 18.87 -16.56 10.94
C LYS A 573 17.61 -15.90 11.53
N SER A 574 17.42 -15.90 12.85
CA SER A 574 16.26 -15.23 13.47
C SER A 574 16.38 -13.70 13.42
N ARG A 575 17.57 -13.12 13.65
CA ARG A 575 17.85 -11.68 13.43
C ARG A 575 17.56 -11.25 12.00
N MET A 576 17.97 -12.03 10.99
CA MET A 576 17.70 -11.74 9.58
C MET A 576 16.20 -11.85 9.23
N LYS A 577 15.46 -12.80 9.84
CA LYS A 577 13.99 -12.84 9.74
C LYS A 577 13.34 -11.61 10.38
N LEU A 578 13.79 -11.20 11.56
CA LEU A 578 13.26 -10.03 12.27
C LEU A 578 13.53 -8.71 11.50
N SER A 579 14.72 -8.53 10.95
CA SER A 579 15.07 -7.36 10.12
C SER A 579 14.23 -7.30 8.84
N ASN A 580 14.04 -8.44 8.14
CA ASN A 580 13.12 -8.50 7.00
C ASN A 580 11.66 -8.22 7.39
N SER A 581 11.21 -8.69 8.57
CA SER A 581 9.88 -8.40 9.10
C SER A 581 9.70 -6.92 9.46
N SER A 582 10.71 -6.27 10.05
CA SER A 582 10.71 -4.82 10.31
C SER A 582 10.61 -4.03 9.00
N ARG A 583 11.47 -4.33 8.02
CA ARG A 583 11.44 -3.69 6.70
C ARG A 583 10.11 -3.92 5.96
N MET A 584 9.45 -5.05 6.19
CA MET A 584 8.10 -5.30 5.64
C MET A 584 7.03 -4.48 6.38
N LYS A 585 7.12 -4.37 7.70
CA LYS A 585 6.25 -3.51 8.52
C LYS A 585 6.42 -2.03 8.17
N GLU A 586 7.64 -1.58 7.93
CA GLU A 586 7.97 -0.21 7.49
C GLU A 586 7.34 0.10 6.12
N LYS A 587 7.44 -0.83 5.15
CA LYS A 587 6.72 -0.73 3.88
C LYS A 587 5.21 -0.63 4.07
N LEU A 588 4.61 -1.60 4.76
CA LEU A 588 3.16 -1.62 5.03
C LEU A 588 2.69 -0.37 5.80
N HIS A 589 3.53 0.20 6.67
CA HIS A 589 3.24 1.46 7.34
C HIS A 589 3.23 2.63 6.37
N ASN A 590 4.22 2.73 5.48
CA ASN A 590 4.26 3.75 4.42
C ASN A 590 3.06 3.61 3.47
N ASP A 591 2.71 2.39 3.06
CA ASP A 591 1.55 2.09 2.20
C ASP A 591 0.24 2.53 2.89
N VAL A 592 0.07 2.21 4.19
CA VAL A 592 -1.07 2.66 5.00
C VAL A 592 -1.10 4.18 5.16
N CYS A 593 0.05 4.84 5.36
CA CYS A 593 0.15 6.29 5.43
C CYS A 593 -0.21 6.96 4.10
N GLN A 594 0.19 6.38 2.96
CA GLN A 594 -0.17 6.86 1.62
C GLN A 594 -1.68 6.72 1.38
N VAL A 595 -2.27 5.57 1.70
CA VAL A 595 -3.73 5.35 1.58
C VAL A 595 -4.50 6.27 2.53
N ALA A 596 -4.04 6.49 3.76
CA ALA A 596 -4.67 7.42 4.70
C ALA A 596 -4.58 8.88 4.24
N TRP A 597 -3.49 9.28 3.55
CA TRP A 597 -3.36 10.60 2.94
C TRP A 597 -4.29 10.76 1.73
N GLN A 598 -4.37 9.76 0.85
CA GLN A 598 -5.32 9.73 -0.27
C GLN A 598 -6.77 9.79 0.22
N HIS A 599 -7.12 9.04 1.27
CA HIS A 599 -8.45 9.12 1.89
C HIS A 599 -8.74 10.52 2.42
N ARG A 600 -7.78 11.20 3.06
CA ARG A 600 -7.98 12.58 3.54
C ARG A 600 -8.27 13.54 2.38
N GLN A 601 -7.55 13.44 1.26
CA GLN A 601 -7.85 14.25 0.07
C GLN A 601 -9.25 13.96 -0.50
N ILE A 602 -9.64 12.68 -0.59
CA ILE A 602 -10.98 12.29 -1.07
C ILE A 602 -12.08 12.79 -0.13
N SER A 603 -11.85 12.76 1.20
CA SER A 603 -12.79 13.32 2.18
C SER A 603 -12.91 14.85 2.06
N GLN A 604 -11.79 15.58 1.88
CA GLN A 604 -11.81 17.03 1.65
C GLN A 604 -12.60 17.37 0.38
N LEU A 605 -12.29 16.71 -0.74
CA LEU A 605 -13.03 16.88 -1.99
C LEU A 605 -14.52 16.52 -1.85
N TYR A 606 -14.88 15.53 -1.02
CA TYR A 606 -16.28 15.21 -0.74
C TYR A 606 -16.98 16.32 0.05
N ASP A 607 -16.35 16.87 1.08
CA ASP A 607 -16.91 17.97 1.87
C ASP A 607 -16.99 19.28 1.07
N ASP A 608 -16.02 19.56 0.19
CA ASP A 608 -16.05 20.69 -0.75
C ASP A 608 -17.22 20.54 -1.75
N ASN A 609 -17.34 19.38 -2.42
CA ASN A 609 -18.47 19.09 -3.33
C ASN A 609 -19.83 19.17 -2.60
N LYS A 610 -19.89 18.75 -1.34
CA LYS A 610 -21.09 18.85 -0.50
C LYS A 610 -21.45 20.30 -0.16
N LEU A 611 -20.45 21.16 0.05
CA LEU A 611 -20.66 22.61 0.18
C LEU A 611 -21.11 23.26 -1.14
N GLU A 612 -20.65 22.78 -2.30
CA GLU A 612 -21.16 23.25 -3.58
C GLU A 612 -22.60 22.80 -3.84
N LEU A 613 -22.93 21.54 -3.53
CA LEU A 613 -24.30 21.04 -3.60
C LEU A 613 -25.26 21.84 -2.72
N THR A 614 -24.89 22.22 -1.49
CA THR A 614 -25.78 23.05 -0.65
C THR A 614 -25.97 24.47 -1.20
N LYS A 615 -24.95 25.07 -1.82
CA LYS A 615 -25.10 26.36 -2.54
C LYS A 615 -26.03 26.23 -3.74
N LEU A 616 -25.91 25.15 -4.52
CA LEU A 616 -26.76 24.89 -5.69
C LEU A 616 -28.21 24.62 -5.27
N THR A 617 -28.46 23.83 -4.21
CA THR A 617 -29.82 23.66 -3.65
C THR A 617 -30.40 25.00 -3.20
N GLN A 618 -29.64 25.83 -2.47
CA GLN A 618 -30.11 27.17 -2.07
C GLN A 618 -30.41 28.08 -3.27
N MET A 619 -29.67 27.95 -4.36
CA MET A 619 -29.93 28.70 -5.60
C MET A 619 -31.22 28.23 -6.29
N ILE A 620 -31.46 26.91 -6.33
CA ILE A 620 -32.71 26.31 -6.83
C ILE A 620 -33.88 26.75 -5.95
N ASP A 621 -33.77 26.64 -4.62
CA ASP A 621 -34.77 27.10 -3.66
C ASP A 621 -35.16 28.57 -3.82
N LEU A 622 -34.26 29.42 -4.32
CA LEU A 622 -34.51 30.84 -4.61
C LEU A 622 -35.17 31.04 -5.98
N GLN A 623 -34.75 30.28 -7.00
CA GLN A 623 -35.36 30.32 -8.33
C GLN A 623 -36.79 29.75 -8.32
N GLU A 624 -37.04 28.66 -7.58
CA GLU A 624 -38.39 28.10 -7.40
C GLU A 624 -39.34 29.10 -6.72
N LYS A 625 -38.88 29.83 -5.69
CA LYS A 625 -39.66 30.89 -5.05
C LYS A 625 -39.99 32.02 -6.03
N ALA A 626 -39.02 32.48 -6.82
CA ALA A 626 -39.23 33.50 -7.85
C ALA A 626 -40.22 33.02 -8.94
N LEU A 627 -40.16 31.76 -9.35
CA LEU A 627 -41.13 31.16 -10.29
C LEU A 627 -42.54 31.06 -9.69
N ILE A 628 -42.65 30.71 -8.41
CA ILE A 628 -43.94 30.68 -7.69
C ILE A 628 -44.54 32.08 -7.56
N GLU A 629 -43.72 33.11 -7.30
CA GLU A 629 -44.16 34.51 -7.25
C GLU A 629 -44.57 35.02 -8.63
N LEU A 630 -43.80 34.70 -9.68
CA LEU A 630 -44.13 35.03 -11.07
C LEU A 630 -45.44 34.36 -11.52
N ASN A 631 -45.65 33.09 -11.20
CA ASN A 631 -46.89 32.37 -11.50
C ASN A 631 -48.10 33.00 -10.79
N LYS A 632 -48.00 33.39 -9.51
CA LYS A 632 -49.06 34.15 -8.82
C LYS A 632 -49.33 35.51 -9.49
N GLY A 633 -48.29 36.16 -10.01
CA GLY A 633 -48.42 37.36 -10.84
C GLY A 633 -49.22 37.11 -12.12
N HIS A 634 -48.93 36.03 -12.84
CA HIS A 634 -49.68 35.63 -14.05
C HIS A 634 -51.11 35.18 -13.74
N GLU A 635 -51.34 34.44 -12.66
CA GLU A 635 -52.67 34.03 -12.20
C GLU A 635 -53.54 35.25 -11.87
N THR A 636 -53.04 36.18 -11.06
CA THR A 636 -53.78 37.40 -10.70
C THR A 636 -54.00 38.33 -11.89
N ALA A 637 -53.05 38.43 -12.82
CA ALA A 637 -53.25 39.12 -14.10
C ALA A 637 -54.34 38.44 -14.97
N THR A 638 -54.35 37.11 -15.02
CA THR A 638 -55.35 36.33 -15.77
C THR A 638 -56.74 36.44 -15.14
N GLN A 639 -56.84 36.42 -13.81
CA GLN A 639 -58.08 36.66 -13.08
C GLN A 639 -58.63 38.06 -13.38
N ARG A 640 -57.79 39.10 -13.33
CA ARG A 640 -58.18 40.48 -13.71
C ARG A 640 -58.65 40.58 -15.15
N ARG A 641 -57.92 39.96 -16.10
CA ARG A 641 -58.30 39.89 -17.52
C ARG A 641 -59.67 39.22 -17.70
N ASN A 642 -59.88 38.08 -17.04
CA ASN A 642 -61.13 37.32 -17.15
C ASN A 642 -62.31 38.09 -16.54
N PHE A 643 -62.12 38.74 -15.39
CA PHE A 643 -63.11 39.60 -14.77
C PHE A 643 -63.51 40.78 -15.68
N LEU A 644 -62.53 41.49 -16.25
CA LEU A 644 -62.78 42.57 -17.22
C LEU A 644 -63.46 42.05 -18.49
N GLY A 645 -63.12 40.84 -18.95
CA GLY A 645 -63.78 40.18 -20.08
C GLY A 645 -65.26 39.90 -19.81
N VAL A 646 -65.61 39.43 -18.61
CA VAL A 646 -67.02 39.26 -18.19
C VAL A 646 -67.74 40.61 -18.14
N GLN A 647 -67.13 41.65 -17.56
CA GLN A 647 -67.73 42.99 -17.51
C GLN A 647 -67.95 43.62 -18.90
N LEU A 648 -67.08 43.30 -19.88
CA LEU A 648 -67.27 43.73 -21.27
C LEU A 648 -68.43 42.97 -21.93
N LEU A 649 -68.54 41.65 -21.73
CA LEU A 649 -69.68 40.86 -22.23
C LEU A 649 -71.01 41.32 -21.61
N GLU A 650 -71.04 41.62 -20.30
CA GLU A 650 -72.21 42.23 -19.64
C GLU A 650 -72.60 43.58 -20.27
N GLN A 651 -71.63 44.39 -20.70
CA GLN A 651 -71.88 45.65 -21.40
C GLN A 651 -72.33 45.43 -22.86
N GLU A 652 -71.78 44.45 -23.57
CA GLU A 652 -72.19 44.06 -24.92
C GLU A 652 -73.63 43.51 -24.93
N GLU A 653 -74.01 42.68 -23.96
CA GLU A 653 -75.39 42.24 -23.76
C GLU A 653 -76.33 43.42 -23.50
N VAL A 654 -75.93 44.38 -22.67
CA VAL A 654 -76.72 45.61 -22.41
C VAL A 654 -76.87 46.45 -23.69
N LEU A 655 -75.81 46.61 -24.48
CA LEU A 655 -75.85 47.32 -25.77
C LEU A 655 -76.74 46.60 -26.79
N PHE A 656 -76.66 45.27 -26.89
CA PHE A 656 -77.54 44.46 -27.73
C PHE A 656 -79.01 44.66 -27.35
N ASN A 657 -79.33 44.61 -26.05
CA ASN A 657 -80.66 44.90 -25.51
C ASN A 657 -81.14 46.33 -25.81
N TYR A 658 -80.24 47.31 -25.99
CA TYR A 658 -80.61 48.65 -26.45
C TYR A 658 -80.86 48.70 -27.96
N HIS A 659 -80.02 48.06 -28.77
CA HIS A 659 -80.23 47.98 -30.21
C HIS A 659 -81.55 47.28 -30.57
N GLU A 660 -81.90 46.18 -29.89
CA GLU A 660 -83.20 45.52 -30.10
C GLU A 660 -84.38 46.45 -29.76
N LYS A 661 -84.29 47.21 -28.66
CA LYS A 661 -85.32 48.20 -28.28
C LYS A 661 -85.44 49.33 -29.30
N VAL A 662 -84.33 49.82 -29.85
CA VAL A 662 -84.34 50.83 -30.93
C VAL A 662 -85.00 50.25 -32.18
N ASN A 663 -84.63 49.04 -32.62
CA ASN A 663 -85.24 48.39 -33.78
C ASN A 663 -86.77 48.20 -33.62
N ILE A 664 -87.22 47.84 -32.41
CA ILE A 664 -88.66 47.72 -32.09
C ILE A 664 -89.36 49.10 -32.14
N GLN A 665 -88.70 50.16 -31.66
CA GLN A 665 -89.23 51.53 -31.74
C GLN A 665 -89.27 52.06 -33.18
N GLU A 666 -88.24 51.81 -33.99
CA GLU A 666 -88.20 52.16 -35.41
C GLU A 666 -89.30 51.43 -36.19
N ALA A 667 -89.50 50.14 -35.95
CA ALA A 667 -90.60 49.38 -36.55
C ALA A 667 -91.99 49.92 -36.13
N ALA A 668 -92.15 50.36 -34.89
CA ALA A 668 -93.37 51.00 -34.42
C ALA A 668 -93.60 52.39 -35.06
N ILE A 669 -92.53 53.19 -35.22
CA ILE A 669 -92.57 54.49 -35.91
C ILE A 669 -92.91 54.30 -37.39
N ALA A 670 -92.28 53.35 -38.08
CA ALA A 670 -92.58 53.03 -39.47
C ALA A 670 -94.05 52.61 -39.65
N LYS A 671 -94.58 51.78 -38.76
CA LYS A 671 -96.01 51.41 -38.74
C LYS A 671 -96.92 52.62 -38.46
N GLY A 672 -96.51 53.53 -37.59
CA GLY A 672 -97.21 54.79 -37.33
C GLY A 672 -97.26 55.70 -38.56
N ASN A 673 -96.12 55.88 -39.24
CA ASN A 673 -96.02 56.67 -40.47
C ASN A 673 -96.89 56.08 -41.60
N MET A 674 -96.88 54.76 -41.78
CA MET A 674 -97.77 54.07 -42.74
C MET A 674 -99.26 54.32 -42.46
N ALA A 675 -99.66 54.42 -41.18
CA ALA A 675 -101.03 54.74 -40.80
C ALA A 675 -101.36 56.24 -40.98
N LEU A 676 -100.42 57.14 -40.72
CA LEU A 676 -100.56 58.57 -41.02
C LEU A 676 -100.70 58.81 -42.52
N GLU A 677 -99.88 58.16 -43.35
CA GLU A 677 -100.00 58.21 -44.81
C GLU A 677 -101.37 57.71 -45.32
N GLN A 678 -101.98 56.73 -44.65
CA GLN A 678 -103.33 56.25 -44.98
C GLN A 678 -104.38 57.31 -44.64
N LEU A 679 -104.30 57.89 -43.43
CA LEU A 679 -105.19 58.97 -43.00
C LEU A 679 -105.04 60.24 -43.85
N GLU A 680 -103.83 60.58 -44.30
CA GLU A 680 -103.60 61.69 -45.24
C GLU A 680 -104.24 61.43 -46.62
N LYS A 681 -104.19 60.18 -47.11
CA LYS A 681 -104.89 59.79 -48.35
C LYS A 681 -106.41 59.89 -48.17
N GLU A 682 -106.96 59.38 -47.07
CA GLU A 682 -108.39 59.53 -46.73
C GLU A 682 -108.81 61.01 -46.61
N ILE A 683 -107.98 61.87 -45.99
CA ILE A 683 -108.22 63.31 -45.90
C ILE A 683 -108.23 63.97 -47.29
N ASN A 684 -107.34 63.56 -48.20
CA ASN A 684 -107.31 64.08 -49.57
C ASN A 684 -108.53 63.62 -50.39
N ASP A 685 -108.95 62.35 -50.26
CA ASP A 685 -110.16 61.82 -50.90
C ASP A 685 -111.43 62.52 -50.38
N LEU A 686 -111.52 62.78 -49.08
CA LEU A 686 -112.59 63.57 -48.47
C LEU A 686 -112.57 65.03 -48.94
N GLN A 687 -111.40 65.64 -49.12
CA GLN A 687 -111.29 66.98 -49.70
C GLN A 687 -111.78 67.01 -51.15
N LEU A 688 -111.43 66.02 -51.97
CA LEU A 688 -111.93 65.87 -53.34
C LEU A 688 -113.46 65.75 -53.35
N ALA A 689 -114.04 64.88 -52.52
CA ALA A 689 -115.50 64.76 -52.36
C ALA A 689 -116.15 66.09 -51.96
N ILE A 690 -115.56 66.84 -51.02
CA ILE A 690 -116.02 68.18 -50.63
C ILE A 690 -115.95 69.18 -51.78
N THR A 691 -114.95 69.10 -52.68
CA THR A 691 -114.90 69.97 -53.87
C THR A 691 -115.95 69.62 -54.92
N GLU A 692 -116.28 68.34 -55.09
CA GLU A 692 -117.34 67.90 -56.00
C GLU A 692 -118.73 68.29 -55.49
N GLU A 693 -119.01 68.14 -54.20
CA GLU A 693 -120.27 68.62 -53.60
C GLU A 693 -120.41 70.15 -53.70
N LYS A 694 -119.32 70.92 -53.51
CA LYS A 694 -119.32 72.37 -53.79
C LYS A 694 -119.65 72.66 -55.26
N ARG A 695 -119.11 71.89 -56.21
CA ARG A 695 -119.41 72.02 -57.65
C ARG A 695 -120.90 71.73 -57.94
N GLN A 696 -121.46 70.68 -57.35
CA GLN A 696 -122.89 70.37 -57.47
C GLN A 696 -123.78 71.48 -56.90
N ILE A 697 -123.44 72.02 -55.73
CA ILE A 697 -124.13 73.14 -55.10
C ILE A 697 -124.15 74.38 -56.02
N ASP A 698 -123.03 74.72 -56.65
CA ASP A 698 -122.96 75.87 -57.55
C ASP A 698 -123.71 75.67 -58.88
N VAL A 699 -123.82 74.43 -59.37
CA VAL A 699 -124.74 74.10 -60.48
C VAL A 699 -126.20 74.31 -60.05
N LYS A 700 -126.59 73.84 -58.85
CA LYS A 700 -127.95 74.03 -58.30
C LYS A 700 -128.29 75.51 -58.13
N LYS A 701 -127.36 76.33 -57.59
CA LYS A 701 -127.54 77.79 -57.44
C LYS A 701 -127.87 78.48 -58.77
N LYS A 702 -127.21 78.10 -59.87
CA LYS A 702 -127.45 78.69 -61.22
C LYS A 702 -128.85 78.38 -61.77
N GLN A 703 -129.54 77.36 -61.28
CA GLN A 703 -130.91 77.01 -61.71
C GLN A 703 -132.01 77.80 -60.97
N VAL A 704 -131.72 78.35 -59.78
CA VAL A 704 -132.68 79.10 -58.94
C VAL A 704 -133.35 80.29 -59.64
N PRO A 705 -132.65 81.20 -60.37
CA PRO A 705 -133.31 82.36 -60.98
C PRO A 705 -134.24 82.00 -62.15
N ILE A 706 -134.12 80.79 -62.72
CA ILE A 706 -135.04 80.32 -63.76
C ILE A 706 -136.38 79.90 -63.13
N LYS A 707 -136.34 79.14 -62.03
CA LYS A 707 -137.55 78.77 -61.28
C LYS A 707 -138.35 79.97 -60.80
N ARG A 708 -137.69 80.98 -60.23
CA ARG A 708 -138.35 82.18 -59.68
C ARG A 708 -139.15 83.00 -60.70
N LYS A 709 -138.85 82.90 -62.00
CA LYS A 709 -139.68 83.53 -63.05
C LYS A 709 -140.99 82.77 -63.26
N LEU A 710 -140.89 81.45 -63.42
CA LEU A 710 -142.04 80.55 -63.61
C LEU A 710 -142.97 80.56 -62.39
N GLU A 711 -142.41 80.64 -61.18
CA GLU A 711 -143.18 80.75 -59.94
C GLU A 711 -144.05 82.03 -59.91
N GLY A 712 -143.56 83.16 -60.43
CA GLY A 712 -144.33 84.40 -60.53
C GLY A 712 -145.53 84.29 -61.50
N GLU A 713 -145.31 83.73 -62.68
CA GLU A 713 -146.35 83.51 -63.69
C GLU A 713 -147.45 82.55 -63.18
N VAL A 714 -147.07 81.51 -62.43
CA VAL A 714 -148.02 80.59 -61.78
C VAL A 714 -148.86 81.30 -60.70
N THR A 715 -148.27 82.16 -59.85
CA THR A 715 -149.03 82.81 -58.76
C THR A 715 -150.17 83.71 -59.23
N MET A 716 -150.07 84.33 -60.43
CA MET A 716 -151.16 85.11 -61.02
C MET A 716 -152.36 84.21 -61.36
N LEU A 717 -152.13 83.16 -62.17
CA LEU A 717 -153.17 82.23 -62.62
C LEU A 717 -153.77 81.41 -61.46
N GLN A 718 -153.00 81.18 -60.40
CA GLN A 718 -153.44 80.39 -59.24
C GLN A 718 -154.34 81.18 -58.28
N ILE A 719 -154.45 82.51 -58.40
CA ILE A 719 -155.47 83.31 -57.71
C ILE A 719 -156.81 83.19 -58.44
N GLU A 720 -156.85 83.38 -59.77
CA GLU A 720 -158.07 83.32 -60.58
C GLU A 720 -158.79 81.96 -60.50
N LEU A 721 -158.03 80.87 -60.30
CA LEU A 721 -158.59 79.51 -60.16
C LEU A 721 -158.95 79.13 -58.70
N SER A 722 -158.65 79.98 -57.71
CA SER A 722 -158.79 79.64 -56.29
C SER A 722 -160.19 79.78 -55.70
N GLU A 723 -161.14 80.35 -56.43
CA GLU A 723 -162.54 80.49 -55.98
C GLU A 723 -163.35 79.14 -56.01
N ALA A 724 -162.69 77.97 -56.13
CA ALA A 724 -163.36 76.63 -56.14
C ALA A 724 -162.57 75.35 -55.67
N ARG A 725 -162.65 74.98 -54.35
CA ARG A 725 -162.85 73.60 -53.73
C ARG A 725 -161.69 72.60 -53.21
N ASP A 726 -161.67 72.27 -51.88
CA ASP A 726 -161.58 70.98 -51.00
C ASP A 726 -160.32 69.96 -50.76
N LYS A 727 -159.92 69.42 -49.51
CA LYS A 727 -158.78 68.39 -49.07
C LYS A 727 -158.59 67.69 -47.57
N THR A 728 -157.71 66.61 -47.25
CA THR A 728 -157.27 65.82 -45.90
C THR A 728 -155.97 64.79 -45.90
N LEU A 729 -155.38 63.84 -44.98
CA LEU A 729 -154.91 63.51 -43.49
C LEU A 729 -153.99 62.14 -43.14
N GLU A 730 -153.34 61.78 -41.92
CA GLU A 730 -152.22 60.68 -41.57
C GLU A 730 -151.95 59.94 -40.08
N GLY A 731 -150.96 58.95 -39.75
CA GLY A 731 -150.49 58.31 -38.35
C GLY A 731 -149.47 57.00 -38.08
N LEU A 732 -148.88 56.61 -36.83
CA LEU A 732 -147.85 55.46 -36.35
C LEU A 732 -147.75 55.03 -34.74
N ASP A 733 -146.94 54.20 -33.89
CA ASP A 733 -145.78 53.11 -33.63
C ASP A 733 -145.60 52.60 -32.04
N ARG A 734 -144.75 51.77 -31.22
CA ARG A 734 -143.70 50.58 -30.96
C ARG A 734 -143.29 50.32 -29.36
N THR A 735 -142.46 49.47 -28.56
CA THR A 735 -141.65 48.11 -28.28
C THR A 735 -140.90 48.00 -26.79
N VAL A 736 -140.11 47.10 -25.98
CA VAL A 736 -139.31 45.73 -25.72
C VAL A 736 -138.89 45.33 -24.13
N ASP A 737 -138.29 44.14 -23.64
CA ASP A 737 -137.74 43.69 -22.20
C ASP A 737 -136.76 42.33 -22.02
N TYR A 738 -136.15 41.56 -20.98
CA TYR A 738 -135.86 41.37 -19.42
C TYR A 738 -134.60 40.43 -18.81
N LYS A 739 -134.57 39.62 -17.62
CA LYS A 739 -133.36 39.22 -16.64
C LYS A 739 -133.25 37.92 -15.57
N GLU A 740 -132.04 37.46 -14.97
CA GLU A 740 -131.55 36.67 -13.65
C GLU A 740 -131.14 35.07 -13.47
N LEU A 741 -130.53 34.26 -12.46
CA LEU A 741 -130.01 34.13 -10.96
C LEU A 741 -128.84 33.04 -10.45
N LYS A 742 -128.82 32.22 -9.27
CA LYS A 742 -127.60 31.52 -8.48
C LYS A 742 -127.65 30.22 -7.42
N GLY A 743 -126.54 29.37 -7.16
CA GLY A 743 -125.83 28.78 -5.87
C GLY A 743 -125.93 27.36 -5.05
N LYS A 744 -124.84 26.52 -4.75
CA LYS A 744 -124.63 25.47 -3.58
C LYS A 744 -123.31 24.53 -3.47
N ASP A 745 -123.05 23.89 -2.29
CA ASP A 745 -122.20 22.70 -1.79
C ASP A 745 -120.80 22.23 -2.38
N PRO A 746 -119.87 21.60 -1.58
CA PRO A 746 -118.54 21.12 -2.03
C PRO A 746 -118.52 19.72 -2.70
N SER A 747 -117.75 19.59 -3.80
CA SER A 747 -117.75 18.44 -4.72
C SER A 747 -116.70 17.35 -4.40
N THR A 748 -116.95 16.12 -4.88
CA THR A 748 -116.00 14.98 -4.92
C THR A 748 -114.62 15.34 -5.48
N LEU A 749 -114.54 16.30 -6.41
CA LEU A 749 -113.29 16.85 -6.96
C LEU A 749 -112.35 17.44 -5.89
N GLN A 750 -112.86 17.87 -4.72
CA GLN A 750 -112.03 18.37 -3.62
C GLN A 750 -111.44 17.25 -2.75
N LEU A 751 -112.09 16.09 -2.70
CA LEU A 751 -111.59 14.88 -2.03
C LEU A 751 -110.54 14.17 -2.89
N VAL A 752 -110.79 14.02 -4.20
CA VAL A 752 -109.82 13.45 -5.16
C VAL A 752 -108.51 14.24 -5.14
N LYS A 753 -108.57 15.57 -5.24
CA LYS A 753 -107.38 16.45 -5.12
C LYS A 753 -106.63 16.33 -3.79
N LYS A 754 -107.27 15.84 -2.73
CA LYS A 754 -106.63 15.59 -1.43
C LYS A 754 -105.90 14.24 -1.40
N ILE A 755 -106.43 13.24 -2.11
CA ILE A 755 -105.80 11.93 -2.30
C ILE A 755 -104.60 12.06 -3.24
N GLU A 756 -104.76 12.70 -4.40
CA GLU A 756 -103.67 13.00 -5.34
C GLU A 756 -102.50 13.72 -4.66
N GLN A 757 -102.79 14.70 -3.78
CA GLN A 757 -101.76 15.37 -2.98
C GLN A 757 -101.03 14.43 -2.01
N LEU A 758 -101.71 13.46 -1.40
CA LEU A 758 -101.08 12.51 -0.48
C LEU A 758 -100.27 11.45 -1.22
N GLU A 759 -100.72 10.99 -2.38
CA GLU A 759 -100.00 10.05 -3.25
C GLU A 759 -98.69 10.67 -3.79
N VAL A 760 -98.72 11.94 -4.24
CA VAL A 760 -97.50 12.67 -4.63
C VAL A 760 -96.52 12.82 -3.45
N ASN A 761 -97.01 13.21 -2.27
CA ASN A 761 -96.17 13.31 -1.06
C ASN A 761 -95.56 11.95 -0.65
N LEU A 762 -96.25 10.84 -0.91
CA LEU A 762 -95.77 9.49 -0.59
C LEU A 762 -94.69 9.06 -1.59
N ALA A 763 -94.92 9.26 -2.90
CA ALA A 763 -93.93 8.98 -3.94
C ALA A 763 -92.65 9.83 -3.81
N GLU A 764 -92.77 11.09 -3.36
CA GLU A 764 -91.59 11.92 -3.01
C GLU A 764 -90.79 11.33 -1.84
N ARG A 765 -91.46 10.76 -0.83
CA ARG A 765 -90.79 10.15 0.33
C ARG A 765 -90.15 8.81 0.00
N GLU A 766 -90.78 8.00 -0.86
CA GLU A 766 -90.17 6.77 -1.37
C GLU A 766 -88.92 7.07 -2.20
N ARG A 767 -88.95 8.09 -3.08
CA ARG A 767 -87.74 8.57 -3.79
C ARG A 767 -86.65 9.02 -2.83
N GLN A 768 -86.98 9.86 -1.83
CA GLN A 768 -86.02 10.31 -0.83
C GLN A 768 -85.43 9.14 -0.03
N LEU A 769 -86.19 8.07 0.21
CA LEU A 769 -85.69 6.89 0.91
C LEU A 769 -84.71 6.08 0.03
N LEU A 770 -85.07 5.80 -1.23
CA LEU A 770 -84.17 5.17 -2.20
C LEU A 770 -82.88 5.98 -2.44
N GLU A 771 -82.95 7.32 -2.48
CA GLU A 771 -81.77 8.18 -2.56
C GLU A 771 -80.86 8.01 -1.33
N LYS A 772 -81.42 7.89 -0.12
CA LYS A 772 -80.64 7.64 1.11
C LYS A 772 -80.05 6.23 1.15
N GLU A 773 -80.77 5.22 0.66
CA GLU A 773 -80.23 3.85 0.55
C GLU A 773 -79.09 3.80 -0.47
N LEU A 774 -79.24 4.39 -1.66
CA LEU A 774 -78.17 4.48 -2.66
C LEU A 774 -76.93 5.25 -2.14
N LEU A 775 -77.13 6.33 -1.38
CA LEU A 775 -76.04 7.05 -0.73
C LEU A 775 -75.36 6.20 0.36
N LEU A 776 -76.12 5.43 1.14
CA LEU A 776 -75.56 4.55 2.17
C LEU A 776 -74.79 3.37 1.54
N ASP A 777 -75.25 2.86 0.40
CA ASP A 777 -74.58 1.82 -0.36
C ASP A 777 -73.29 2.36 -1.03
N GLN A 778 -73.29 3.59 -1.55
CA GLN A 778 -72.06 4.27 -2.00
C GLN A 778 -71.08 4.51 -0.85
N VAL A 779 -71.55 5.04 0.28
CA VAL A 779 -70.71 5.30 1.47
C VAL A 779 -70.10 4.02 2.03
N THR A 780 -70.86 2.92 2.11
CA THR A 780 -70.31 1.63 2.57
C THR A 780 -69.37 0.97 1.55
N ARG A 781 -69.59 1.13 0.24
CA ARG A 781 -68.64 0.71 -0.81
C ARG A 781 -67.31 1.50 -0.75
N LEU A 782 -67.35 2.78 -0.37
CA LEU A 782 -66.14 3.60 -0.18
C LEU A 782 -65.44 3.33 1.16
N LEU A 783 -66.20 3.08 2.23
CA LEU A 783 -65.64 2.84 3.57
C LEU A 783 -64.94 1.48 3.69
N LYS A 784 -65.47 0.40 3.12
CA LYS A 784 -64.88 -0.95 3.21
C LYS A 784 -63.38 -1.02 2.83
N PRO A 785 -62.95 -0.58 1.63
CA PRO A 785 -61.53 -0.61 1.28
C PRO A 785 -60.69 0.35 2.15
N LEU A 786 -61.27 1.45 2.66
CA LEU A 786 -60.59 2.35 3.60
C LEU A 786 -60.39 1.71 4.98
N SER A 787 -61.36 0.92 5.48
CA SER A 787 -61.20 0.14 6.72
C SER A 787 -60.19 -0.99 6.56
N GLU A 788 -60.25 -1.74 5.46
CA GLU A 788 -59.27 -2.80 5.15
C GLU A 788 -57.86 -2.21 5.01
N GLN A 789 -57.71 -1.06 4.34
CA GLN A 789 -56.44 -0.34 4.26
C GLN A 789 -55.98 0.15 5.64
N ALA A 790 -56.88 0.63 6.50
CA ALA A 790 -56.55 1.08 7.85
C ALA A 790 -56.09 -0.07 8.78
N GLU A 791 -56.73 -1.24 8.70
CA GLU A 791 -56.35 -2.43 9.48
C GLU A 791 -54.98 -2.99 9.04
N ASN A 792 -54.74 -3.08 7.73
CA ASN A 792 -53.41 -3.41 7.19
C ASN A 792 -52.36 -2.39 7.65
N CYS A 793 -52.65 -1.08 7.55
CA CYS A 793 -51.77 -0.03 8.07
C CYS A 793 -51.54 -0.13 9.59
N GLN A 794 -52.47 -0.70 10.35
CA GLN A 794 -52.33 -0.91 11.80
C GLN A 794 -51.38 -2.09 12.10
N GLN A 795 -51.44 -3.17 11.32
CA GLN A 795 -50.47 -4.26 11.40
C GLN A 795 -49.07 -3.81 10.97
N ASP A 796 -48.96 -3.01 9.91
CA ASP A 796 -47.69 -2.41 9.48
C ASP A 796 -47.09 -1.50 10.56
N ARG A 797 -47.91 -0.61 11.16
CA ARG A 797 -47.51 0.24 12.30
C ARG A 797 -47.05 -0.59 13.49
N LEU A 798 -47.70 -1.72 13.80
CA LEU A 798 -47.25 -2.64 14.86
C LEU A 798 -45.93 -3.33 14.51
N SER A 799 -45.72 -3.71 13.24
CA SER A 799 -44.44 -4.27 12.78
C SER A 799 -43.30 -3.24 12.87
N LEU A 800 -43.59 -1.98 12.52
CA LEU A 800 -42.65 -0.88 12.52
C LEU A 800 -42.33 -0.43 13.95
N ALA A 801 -43.31 -0.41 14.85
CA ALA A 801 -43.09 -0.19 16.28
C ALA A 801 -42.22 -1.29 16.92
N LYS A 802 -42.43 -2.57 16.55
CA LYS A 802 -41.55 -3.68 16.99
C LYS A 802 -40.12 -3.50 16.47
N LYS A 803 -39.93 -3.17 15.18
CA LYS A 803 -38.62 -2.87 14.58
C LYS A 803 -37.93 -1.68 15.25
N LEU A 804 -38.66 -0.60 15.53
CA LEU A 804 -38.14 0.61 16.18
C LEU A 804 -37.76 0.34 17.64
N ASN A 805 -38.53 -0.47 18.37
CA ASN A 805 -38.15 -0.93 19.72
C ASN A 805 -36.92 -1.83 19.70
N GLN A 806 -36.78 -2.74 18.71
CA GLN A 806 -35.57 -3.54 18.55
C GLN A 806 -34.35 -2.65 18.28
N LEU A 807 -34.43 -1.74 17.31
CA LEU A 807 -33.36 -0.77 17.03
C LEU A 807 -33.01 0.08 18.27
N ARG A 808 -34.00 0.42 19.12
CA ARG A 808 -33.75 1.13 20.38
C ARG A 808 -33.01 0.29 21.41
N ILE A 809 -33.26 -1.02 21.46
CA ILE A 809 -32.47 -1.98 22.27
C ILE A 809 -31.05 -2.07 21.69
N ASP A 810 -30.91 -2.28 20.38
CA ASP A 810 -29.61 -2.39 19.70
C ASP A 810 -28.76 -1.12 19.89
N ILE A 811 -29.38 0.07 19.85
CA ILE A 811 -28.75 1.38 20.15
C ILE A 811 -28.33 1.47 21.63
N ASN A 812 -29.14 1.00 22.57
CA ASN A 812 -28.77 0.97 23.99
C ASN A 812 -27.61 0.01 24.24
N ASP A 813 -27.62 -1.19 23.66
CA ASP A 813 -26.59 -2.21 23.82
C ASP A 813 -25.27 -1.82 23.13
N THR A 814 -25.32 -1.08 22.02
CA THR A 814 -24.13 -0.50 21.38
C THR A 814 -23.60 0.70 22.16
N ASN A 815 -24.46 1.55 22.72
CA ASN A 815 -24.05 2.62 23.64
C ASN A 815 -23.41 2.07 24.91
N GLN A 816 -23.95 1.01 25.53
CA GLN A 816 -23.33 0.36 26.70
C GLN A 816 -21.96 -0.23 26.37
N ARG A 817 -21.82 -0.90 25.21
CA ARG A 817 -20.52 -1.39 24.72
C ARG A 817 -19.54 -0.24 24.45
N LEU A 818 -20.00 0.87 23.89
CA LEU A 818 -19.18 2.06 23.66
C LEU A 818 -18.74 2.71 24.98
N MET A 819 -19.63 2.80 25.97
CA MET A 819 -19.28 3.24 27.34
C MET A 819 -18.22 2.32 27.96
N ALA A 820 -18.39 1.00 27.90
CA ALA A 820 -17.41 0.04 28.41
C ALA A 820 -16.04 0.20 27.73
N VAL A 821 -15.99 0.27 26.40
CA VAL A 821 -14.75 0.50 25.63
C VAL A 821 -14.14 1.88 25.95
N SER A 822 -14.94 2.91 26.20
CA SER A 822 -14.44 4.23 26.60
C SER A 822 -13.86 4.25 28.03
N ALA A 823 -14.41 3.43 28.94
CA ALA A 823 -13.89 3.25 30.29
C ALA A 823 -12.61 2.40 30.28
N GLU A 824 -12.55 1.33 29.48
CA GLU A 824 -11.31 0.60 29.24
C GLU A 824 -10.23 1.52 28.65
N LEU A 825 -10.57 2.32 27.64
CA LEU A 825 -9.66 3.27 27.01
C LEU A 825 -9.13 4.30 28.01
N SER A 826 -9.98 4.89 28.85
CA SER A 826 -9.55 5.88 29.85
C SER A 826 -8.67 5.27 30.94
N VAL A 827 -8.94 4.03 31.37
CA VAL A 827 -8.06 3.27 32.28
C VAL A 827 -6.72 2.96 31.62
N LYS A 828 -6.69 2.55 30.34
CA LYS A 828 -5.43 2.33 29.61
C LYS A 828 -4.64 3.63 29.40
N GLN A 829 -5.32 4.75 29.15
CA GLN A 829 -4.70 6.08 29.05
C GLN A 829 -4.11 6.51 30.41
N ALA A 830 -4.83 6.32 31.52
CA ALA A 830 -4.32 6.61 32.86
C ALA A 830 -3.09 5.78 33.22
N VAL A 831 -3.10 4.47 32.91
CA VAL A 831 -1.93 3.59 33.10
C VAL A 831 -0.75 4.02 32.22
N ALA A 832 -0.98 4.37 30.95
CA ALA A 832 0.06 4.86 30.06
C ALA A 832 0.67 6.20 30.53
N LEU A 833 -0.14 7.11 31.08
CA LEU A 833 0.34 8.35 31.69
C LEU A 833 1.14 8.11 32.98
N SER A 834 0.71 7.18 33.83
CA SER A 834 1.47 6.75 35.03
C SER A 834 2.84 6.19 34.63
N GLN A 835 2.88 5.28 33.66
CA GLN A 835 4.13 4.72 33.15
C GLN A 835 5.02 5.78 32.49
N GLN A 836 4.44 6.78 31.80
CA GLN A 836 5.21 7.90 31.25
C GLN A 836 5.76 8.83 32.35
N GLN A 837 5.06 8.97 33.49
CA GLN A 837 5.57 9.68 34.66
C GLN A 837 6.71 8.90 35.32
N GLU A 838 6.53 7.59 35.57
CA GLU A 838 7.58 6.71 36.09
C GLU A 838 8.85 6.74 35.22
N ILE A 839 8.71 6.67 33.89
CA ILE A 839 9.82 6.78 32.95
C ILE A 839 10.53 8.14 33.11
N LYS A 840 9.80 9.25 33.12
CA LYS A 840 10.39 10.59 33.31
C LYS A 840 11.06 10.77 34.67
N GLU A 841 10.52 10.17 35.72
CA GLU A 841 11.15 10.14 37.04
C GLU A 841 12.43 9.31 37.04
N LYS A 842 12.47 8.20 36.29
CA LYS A 842 13.67 7.35 36.14
C LYS A 842 14.73 7.99 35.25
N GLU A 843 14.34 8.66 34.16
CA GLU A 843 15.22 9.52 33.35
C GLU A 843 15.82 10.64 34.21
N LEU A 844 14.99 11.36 34.97
CA LEU A 844 15.46 12.44 35.85
C LEU A 844 16.27 11.95 37.06
N GLN A 845 16.07 10.70 37.52
CA GLN A 845 16.95 10.02 38.46
C GLN A 845 18.30 9.69 37.80
N MET A 846 18.31 9.14 36.57
CA MET A 846 19.53 8.87 35.81
C MET A 846 20.33 10.15 35.51
N ASP A 847 19.69 11.24 35.09
CA ASP A 847 20.35 12.53 34.88
C ASP A 847 21.01 13.08 36.16
N ARG A 848 20.39 12.84 37.33
CA ARG A 848 20.96 13.23 38.63
C ARG A 848 22.15 12.34 39.00
N CYS A 849 22.04 11.04 38.76
CA CYS A 849 23.12 10.08 38.96
C CYS A 849 24.33 10.35 38.04
N GLN A 850 24.07 10.69 36.77
CA GLN A 850 25.11 11.02 35.80
C GLN A 850 25.80 12.34 36.15
N ARG A 851 25.05 13.42 36.43
CA ARG A 851 25.65 14.69 36.87
C ARG A 851 26.46 14.54 38.17
N ARG A 852 26.00 13.72 39.11
CA ARG A 852 26.79 13.37 40.31
C ARG A 852 28.09 12.65 39.96
N LEU A 853 28.08 11.74 38.99
CA LEU A 853 29.27 11.04 38.52
C LEU A 853 30.25 11.98 37.80
N GLU A 854 29.73 12.92 36.99
CA GLU A 854 30.49 13.99 36.33
C GLU A 854 31.10 14.96 37.35
N GLU A 855 30.41 15.25 38.46
CA GLU A 855 30.95 15.95 39.64
C GLU A 855 31.96 15.11 40.48
N GLY A 856 32.27 13.87 40.09
CA GLY A 856 33.17 12.97 40.83
C GLY A 856 32.59 12.42 42.13
N ARG A 857 31.27 12.47 42.32
CA ARG A 857 30.54 11.96 43.49
C ARG A 857 29.91 10.59 43.22
N SER A 858 29.45 9.92 44.27
CA SER A 858 28.68 8.67 44.14
C SER A 858 27.34 8.94 43.43
N PRO A 859 26.96 8.15 42.40
CA PRO A 859 25.72 8.35 41.63
C PRO A 859 24.48 8.41 42.53
N CYS A 860 24.34 7.46 43.46
CA CYS A 860 23.24 7.39 44.40
C CYS A 860 23.69 7.75 45.83
N PRO A 861 22.89 8.48 46.63
CA PRO A 861 23.20 8.74 48.03
C PRO A 861 23.21 7.47 48.89
N GLU A 862 22.42 6.46 48.54
CA GLU A 862 22.39 5.15 49.20
C GLU A 862 23.73 4.42 49.04
N ILE A 863 24.27 4.38 47.82
CA ILE A 863 25.61 3.82 47.53
C ILE A 863 26.70 4.65 48.24
N GLU A 864 26.51 5.98 48.37
CA GLU A 864 27.40 6.82 49.18
C GLU A 864 27.35 6.46 50.67
N GLU A 865 26.17 6.12 51.21
CA GLU A 865 26.02 5.62 52.58
C GLU A 865 26.64 4.24 52.77
N GLU A 866 26.46 3.32 51.83
CA GLU A 866 27.08 2.00 51.87
C GLU A 866 28.61 2.10 51.80
N TRP A 867 29.14 2.97 50.94
CA TRP A 867 30.56 3.30 50.93
C TRP A 867 31.03 3.88 52.27
N ARG A 868 30.26 4.79 52.89
CA ARG A 868 30.54 5.31 54.24
C ARG A 868 30.43 4.21 55.32
N ARG A 869 29.53 3.22 55.20
CA ARG A 869 29.45 2.03 56.09
C ARG A 869 30.73 1.19 55.94
N MET A 870 31.07 0.80 54.72
CA MET A 870 32.29 0.05 54.38
C MET A 870 33.58 0.75 54.86
N LEU A 871 33.67 2.08 54.72
CA LEU A 871 34.82 2.85 55.18
C LEU A 871 34.92 2.90 56.73
N ARG A 872 33.79 2.98 57.43
CA ARG A 872 33.73 2.88 58.90
C ARG A 872 34.13 1.49 59.38
N ASP A 873 33.68 0.43 58.71
CA ASP A 873 34.02 -0.95 59.09
C ASP A 873 35.45 -1.34 58.73
N LYS A 874 36.02 -0.79 57.65
CA LYS A 874 37.47 -0.87 57.38
C LYS A 874 38.27 -0.20 58.51
N LYS A 875 37.88 1.01 58.93
CA LYS A 875 38.48 1.72 60.09
C LYS A 875 38.17 1.08 61.45
N ARG A 876 37.20 0.16 61.53
CA ARG A 876 37.00 -0.70 62.71
C ARG A 876 38.04 -1.81 62.68
N ARG A 877 38.03 -2.63 61.62
CA ARG A 877 38.97 -3.77 61.42
C ARG A 877 40.45 -3.38 61.49
N GLN A 878 40.82 -2.16 61.12
CA GLN A 878 42.18 -1.65 61.30
C GLN A 878 42.52 -1.46 62.78
N ARG A 879 41.66 -0.78 63.56
CA ARG A 879 41.85 -0.64 65.02
C ARG A 879 41.74 -1.99 65.75
N ASP A 880 40.80 -2.84 65.35
CA ASP A 880 40.66 -4.21 65.87
C ASP A 880 41.91 -5.09 65.57
N LYS A 881 42.79 -4.67 64.64
CA LYS A 881 44.08 -5.29 64.32
C LYS A 881 45.23 -4.60 65.08
N GLU A 882 45.29 -3.27 65.06
CA GLU A 882 46.24 -2.46 65.83
C GLU A 882 46.17 -2.78 67.33
N ASP A 883 44.97 -2.99 67.88
CA ASP A 883 44.76 -3.37 69.28
C ASP A 883 45.21 -4.81 69.58
N ARG A 884 45.13 -5.74 68.61
CA ARG A 884 45.69 -7.10 68.75
C ARG A 884 47.20 -7.11 68.65
N GLU A 885 47.77 -6.27 67.79
CA GLU A 885 49.22 -6.13 67.63
C GLU A 885 49.83 -5.55 68.92
N ARG A 886 49.18 -4.54 69.53
CA ARG A 886 49.58 -4.04 70.85
C ARG A 886 49.41 -5.06 71.98
N LEU A 887 48.36 -5.88 71.96
CA LEU A 887 48.21 -6.97 72.94
C LEU A 887 49.28 -8.05 72.78
N ALA A 888 49.67 -8.38 71.54
CA ALA A 888 50.76 -9.32 71.28
C ALA A 888 52.13 -8.76 71.73
N GLU A 889 52.38 -7.46 71.51
CA GLU A 889 53.56 -6.76 72.06
C GLU A 889 53.56 -6.79 73.60
N GLU A 890 52.41 -6.51 74.25
CA GLU A 890 52.28 -6.60 75.71
C GLU A 890 52.50 -8.05 76.23
N ASP A 891 52.00 -9.08 75.53
CA ASP A 891 52.22 -10.49 75.87
C ASP A 891 53.66 -10.96 75.67
N GLU A 892 54.41 -10.43 74.68
CA GLU A 892 55.86 -10.67 74.56
C GLU A 892 56.64 -10.06 75.74
N TRP A 893 56.28 -8.84 76.18
CA TRP A 893 56.88 -8.22 77.37
C TRP A 893 56.49 -8.90 78.70
N ASN A 894 55.39 -9.66 78.72
CA ASN A 894 54.92 -10.43 79.89
C ASN A 894 55.56 -11.83 80.01
N GLN A 895 56.44 -12.24 79.08
CA GLN A 895 57.24 -13.47 79.20
C GLN A 895 58.50 -13.26 80.05
N LEU A 896 58.64 -14.04 81.11
CA LEU A 896 59.91 -14.10 81.86
C LEU A 896 60.94 -15.03 81.15
N PRO A 897 62.26 -14.82 81.32
CA PRO A 897 63.32 -15.61 80.65
C PRO A 897 63.32 -17.12 80.94
N ASN A 898 62.49 -17.59 81.88
CA ASN A 898 62.25 -18.99 82.21
C ASN A 898 60.99 -19.57 81.54
N GLY A 899 60.35 -18.83 80.61
CA GLY A 899 59.25 -19.32 79.77
C GLY A 899 57.89 -19.39 80.46
N GLN A 900 57.66 -18.56 81.48
CA GLN A 900 56.37 -18.42 82.16
C GLN A 900 55.81 -17.01 81.95
N TYR A 901 54.53 -16.93 81.56
CA TYR A 901 53.79 -15.67 81.45
C TYR A 901 53.34 -15.20 82.84
N THR A 902 53.43 -13.89 83.12
CA THR A 902 52.97 -13.32 84.39
C THR A 902 52.09 -12.08 84.18
N THR A 903 50.88 -12.11 84.75
CA THR A 903 49.90 -11.01 84.71
C THR A 903 50.11 -9.93 85.79
N ALA A 904 51.33 -9.84 86.35
CA ALA A 904 51.67 -8.91 87.43
C ALA A 904 52.54 -7.77 86.90
N GLU A 905 52.09 -6.52 87.04
CA GLU A 905 52.89 -5.34 86.66
C GLU A 905 54.30 -5.40 87.29
N THR A 906 55.32 -5.27 86.45
CA THR A 906 56.72 -5.18 86.87
C THR A 906 56.91 -3.93 87.75
N ARG A 907 57.16 -4.16 89.05
CA ARG A 907 57.36 -3.07 90.02
C ARG A 907 58.66 -2.33 89.69
N PRO A 908 58.67 -0.99 89.50
CA PRO A 908 59.87 -0.23 89.10
C PRO A 908 61.07 -0.28 90.08
N ASN A 909 60.90 -0.85 91.27
CA ASN A 909 61.79 -0.66 92.42
C ASN A 909 62.88 -1.74 92.58
N ALA A 910 63.12 -2.59 91.57
CA ALA A 910 64.23 -3.54 91.57
C ALA A 910 64.86 -3.67 90.17
N TYR A 911 66.19 -3.54 90.09
CA TYR A 911 66.98 -3.82 88.88
C TYR A 911 67.82 -5.08 89.11
N MET A 912 67.77 -6.02 88.18
CA MET A 912 68.68 -7.16 88.10
C MET A 912 69.66 -6.92 86.95
N PRO A 913 70.96 -6.66 87.23
CA PRO A 913 71.98 -6.54 86.19
C PRO A 913 72.19 -7.88 85.47
N PRO A 914 72.35 -7.92 84.14
CA PRO A 914 72.42 -9.16 83.36
C PRO A 914 73.78 -9.89 83.43
N SER A 915 74.62 -9.61 84.44
CA SER A 915 76.05 -9.99 84.45
C SER A 915 76.49 -10.92 85.60
N ASP A 916 75.64 -11.17 86.61
CA ASP A 916 75.95 -12.05 87.74
C ASP A 916 75.11 -13.34 87.71
N SER A 917 75.68 -14.46 88.15
CA SER A 917 75.13 -15.82 87.96
C SER A 917 74.06 -16.26 88.97
N LEU A 918 73.63 -15.39 89.90
CA LEU A 918 72.57 -15.66 90.88
C LEU A 918 71.65 -14.44 91.08
N PRO A 919 70.31 -14.60 91.06
CA PRO A 919 69.37 -13.49 91.08
C PRO A 919 69.08 -12.98 92.51
N LEU A 920 69.81 -11.97 92.96
CA LEU A 920 69.51 -11.22 94.20
C LEU A 920 69.32 -9.73 93.88
N ALA A 921 68.12 -9.22 94.15
CA ALA A 921 67.76 -7.83 93.89
C ALA A 921 68.45 -6.87 94.87
N LYS A 922 69.08 -5.80 94.34
CA LYS A 922 69.63 -4.70 95.14
C LYS A 922 68.61 -3.56 95.20
N PRO A 923 68.39 -2.91 96.37
CA PRO A 923 67.49 -1.77 96.47
C PRO A 923 68.09 -0.54 95.78
N TYR A 924 67.23 0.30 95.19
CA TYR A 924 67.63 1.64 94.77
C TYR A 924 68.01 2.50 95.99
N GLY A 925 69.00 3.38 95.81
CA GLY A 925 69.40 4.36 96.83
C GLY A 925 68.35 5.46 97.07
N ALA A 926 68.73 6.51 97.80
CA ALA A 926 67.83 7.57 98.30
C ALA A 926 67.10 8.43 97.24
N GLN A 927 67.19 8.11 95.95
CA GLN A 927 66.47 8.72 94.84
C GLN A 927 65.77 7.65 93.98
N ALA A 928 64.97 6.78 94.62
CA ALA A 928 64.19 5.77 93.91
C ALA A 928 63.02 6.41 93.11
N PRO A 929 62.81 6.04 91.84
CA PRO A 929 61.75 6.62 91.02
C PRO A 929 60.36 6.15 91.46
N PHE A 930 59.51 7.08 91.88
CA PHE A 930 58.13 6.81 92.33
C PHE A 930 57.13 6.83 91.16
N LYS A 931 56.42 5.72 90.93
CA LYS A 931 55.30 5.65 89.97
C LYS A 931 54.05 6.30 90.60
N PRO A 932 53.51 7.42 90.07
CA PRO A 932 52.31 8.05 90.63
C PRO A 932 51.10 7.12 90.57
N SER A 933 50.28 7.12 91.63
CA SER A 933 49.01 6.41 91.65
C SER A 933 48.06 6.96 90.58
N GLN A 934 47.41 6.09 89.81
CA GLN A 934 46.46 6.53 88.79
C GLN A 934 45.29 7.33 89.41
N PRO A 935 44.84 8.42 88.76
CA PRO A 935 43.72 9.22 89.27
C PRO A 935 42.42 8.41 89.23
N GLY A 936 41.75 8.31 90.37
CA GLY A 936 40.48 7.58 90.50
C GLY A 936 39.39 8.10 89.57
N ALA A 937 38.45 7.23 89.19
CA ALA A 937 37.49 7.42 88.09
C ALA A 937 36.60 8.68 88.15
N ASN A 938 36.57 9.39 89.28
CA ASN A 938 35.85 10.65 89.47
C ASN A 938 36.57 11.88 88.90
N MET A 939 37.87 11.82 88.56
CA MET A 939 38.64 12.97 88.03
C MET A 939 38.38 13.29 86.54
N ARG A 940 37.14 13.19 86.07
CA ARG A 940 36.76 13.41 84.65
C ARG A 940 36.68 14.88 84.21
N HIS A 941 36.96 15.85 85.10
CA HIS A 941 36.63 17.26 84.90
C HIS A 941 37.84 18.23 84.93
N ILE A 942 38.96 17.85 84.30
CA ILE A 942 40.04 18.81 83.98
C ILE A 942 40.15 18.92 82.45
N ARG A 943 39.67 20.03 81.87
CA ARG A 943 39.94 20.36 80.46
C ARG A 943 41.40 20.79 80.33
N LYS A 944 42.15 20.17 79.41
CA LYS A 944 43.48 20.67 79.02
C LYS A 944 43.32 22.03 78.32
N PRO A 945 44.21 23.01 78.56
CA PRO A 945 44.14 24.30 77.87
C PRO A 945 44.48 24.13 76.39
N THR A 946 43.67 24.72 75.51
CA THR A 946 43.94 24.79 74.07
C THR A 946 44.99 25.86 73.81
N LEU A 947 46.17 25.45 73.34
CA LEU A 947 47.15 26.38 72.77
C LEU A 947 46.53 27.08 71.56
N LYS A 948 46.71 28.41 71.46
CA LYS A 948 46.39 29.13 70.23
C LYS A 948 47.37 28.70 69.13
N ALA A 949 46.88 28.59 67.89
CA ALA A 949 47.75 28.48 66.74
C ALA A 949 48.60 29.76 66.61
N LEU A 950 49.85 29.60 66.16
CA LEU A 950 50.66 30.73 65.70
C LEU A 950 50.26 31.04 64.25
N GLU A 951 50.04 32.31 63.96
CA GLU A 951 49.77 32.79 62.60
C GLU A 951 51.09 32.94 61.83
N ILE A 952 51.15 32.32 60.64
CA ILE A 952 52.10 32.56 59.54
C ILE A 952 51.29 32.42 58.24
#